data_AF-A0A0F6AEK0-F1
#
_entry.id   AF-A0A0F6AEK0-F1
#
_cell.length_a   1.000
_cell.length_b   1.000
_cell.length_c   1.000
_cell.angle_alpha   90.00
_cell.angle_beta   90.00
_cell.angle_gamma   90.00
#
_symmetry.space_group_name_H-M   'P 1'
#
loop_
_entity.id
_entity.type
_entity.pdbx_description
1 polymer ?
#
loop_
_entity_poly.entity_id
_entity_poly.type
_entity_poly.pdbx_seq_one_letter_code
_entity_poly.pdbx_strand_id
1 'polypeptide(L)'
;MKRLTLSIITTAILLSGCDKDNDVVVIAPEKPATIESFNGLWEIKGSGEVWDLSSNGLVTYNFNSNTCIKADEESAQFTEPLAEYLSLNDEKDRLTFNSPASSKVELVKLDALPSQCSADNLTAEMTLPEIFDYVWLSLDEYYGFFELRDINWQAVYDTYKPKVTASTSHADFMTIMDEIFTEFGDGHLSLEGPQGEQADGSKIDSWIKEGLWNGDGDINDNLAQLQAKELTVLKHLMSDGQLHSFEGTDAIRFGHISPELGYIRIDRVSGMILDDVADNILSRVEQDLDNTDLIMTHTLEQLRDADSIIIDLRYNQGGFDKVSQKIAGYFTDSDYTFGTKQLSNEAFQGEAIDLGVTSNTELNFTKKIYVLIGEHTISGGEVLAMALQSLPHSQLIGEATNGSVSDTLTHQLPNGWELTLSHEVYKNQAGEVVEGVGIEPDIETYAYATVDHKYMTDTPIEYVMQQHNVVSSHAKSAEKLQQAVREVVTKTSLPSISVAVIKDDKVVFEHAEGFANLEQNIPATVNTPYNVASISKAVTGVAIMQLVEQDVLSLDDKLTDMNLSFDPNNPTSSESTMTLRHLVTHTSGVKDSDRFFCTYYKYEDQLPLATMFGLTFCEDDIPVTTNLEQLLAQDYFSEQGRYAGSGVYLDGVYGQAGEVMSYSNMGTALAAHAVEKKAALNLAEYMNTSIFEPLGMKNTQWDHTKLSADNPKALQYNIDEEGAAHALPEYGYATLYDGELNISSRDLSKLLAAVANQGSYQGTQILNAESVKQLIGAQSDVFNIPYQQGVFWYWDGAFFGHNGGDPGTNALMIYNALTKTGVIMLTNGEDFIRGKEIIQPYLNNLAADLYRFGVQHK
;
A
#
# COMPACT_ATOMS: atom_id res chain seq x y z
N MET A 1 -19.59 7.32 17.59
CA MET A 1 -18.62 6.86 18.61
C MET A 1 -18.04 8.11 19.25
N LYS A 2 -18.17 8.30 20.57
CA LYS A 2 -17.41 9.35 21.28
C LYS A 2 -15.96 8.86 21.29
N ARG A 3 -15.06 9.58 20.61
CA ARG A 3 -13.63 9.26 20.55
C ARG A 3 -13.00 9.62 21.91
N LEU A 4 -12.19 8.71 22.46
CA LEU A 4 -11.46 8.86 23.71
C LEU A 4 -10.17 9.63 23.43
N THR A 5 -10.05 10.82 23.98
CA THR A 5 -8.84 11.65 23.98
C THR A 5 -7.88 11.19 25.09
N LEU A 6 -6.62 10.92 24.74
CA LEU A 6 -5.55 10.52 25.67
C LEU A 6 -4.74 11.75 26.09
N SER A 7 -5.18 12.43 27.14
CA SER A 7 -4.29 13.22 28.00
C SER A 7 -3.79 12.32 29.12
N ILE A 8 -2.50 12.40 29.47
CA ILE A 8 -1.81 11.52 30.44
C ILE A 8 -2.46 11.51 31.84
N ILE A 9 -3.49 12.33 32.11
CA ILE A 9 -4.32 12.29 33.34
C ILE A 9 -5.84 12.20 33.12
N THR A 10 -6.38 12.47 31.93
CA THR A 10 -7.67 11.85 31.49
C THR A 10 -7.51 10.32 31.22
N THR A 11 -6.27 9.91 31.40
CA THR A 11 -5.69 8.65 31.87
C THR A 11 -6.00 8.32 33.35
N ALA A 12 -7.06 8.85 33.98
CA ALA A 12 -7.73 8.12 35.05
C ALA A 12 -9.21 8.52 35.33
N ILE A 13 -9.73 7.76 36.27
CA ILE A 13 -11.06 7.32 36.72
C ILE A 13 -12.18 8.31 37.04
N LEU A 14 -13.41 8.02 36.54
CA LEU A 14 -14.73 8.19 37.21
C LEU A 14 -15.77 7.20 36.56
N LEU A 15 -16.56 6.32 37.22
CA LEU A 15 -17.50 6.47 38.35
C LEU A 15 -17.97 5.11 38.97
N SER A 16 -18.31 5.19 40.26
CA SER A 16 -18.80 4.17 41.23
C SER A 16 -20.05 3.31 40.93
N GLY A 17 -20.06 2.08 41.50
CA GLY A 17 -21.26 1.31 41.88
C GLY A 17 -21.00 0.17 42.90
N CYS A 18 -21.74 0.15 44.02
CA CYS A 18 -21.58 -0.69 45.23
C CYS A 18 -21.73 -2.22 45.07
N ASP A 19 -21.03 -3.05 45.87
CA ASP A 19 -21.63 -3.79 47.01
C ASP A 19 -20.61 -4.52 47.93
N LYS A 20 -21.06 -4.86 49.15
CA LYS A 20 -20.30 -5.44 50.27
C LYS A 20 -20.32 -6.99 50.29
N ASP A 21 -19.24 -7.62 50.75
CA ASP A 21 -19.27 -8.50 51.94
C ASP A 21 -17.88 -8.93 52.44
N ASN A 22 -17.74 -9.02 53.77
CA ASN A 22 -16.54 -9.38 54.53
C ASN A 22 -16.45 -10.89 54.77
N ASP A 23 -15.23 -11.46 54.75
CA ASP A 23 -14.67 -12.27 55.85
C ASP A 23 -13.35 -12.99 55.46
N VAL A 24 -12.19 -12.32 55.60
CA VAL A 24 -10.88 -12.98 55.83
C VAL A 24 -9.97 -12.08 56.66
N VAL A 25 -9.40 -12.61 57.75
CA VAL A 25 -8.31 -11.96 58.50
C VAL A 25 -7.00 -12.23 57.78
N VAL A 26 -6.40 -11.18 57.19
CA VAL A 26 -5.07 -11.22 56.57
C VAL A 26 -4.07 -10.47 57.45
N ILE A 27 -2.90 -11.08 57.63
CA ILE A 27 -1.73 -10.47 58.28
C ILE A 27 -1.31 -9.27 57.41
N ALA A 28 -1.38 -8.05 57.96
CA ALA A 28 -1.07 -6.83 57.21
C ALA A 28 0.39 -6.84 56.71
N PRO A 29 0.62 -6.70 55.39
CA PRO A 29 1.86 -6.15 54.87
C PRO A 29 2.04 -4.71 55.40
N GLU A 30 3.24 -4.11 55.24
CA GLU A 30 3.37 -2.66 55.38
C GLU A 30 2.24 -1.98 54.61
N LYS A 31 1.56 -1.00 55.22
CA LYS A 31 0.45 -0.30 54.59
C LYS A 31 0.89 0.11 53.17
N PRO A 32 0.04 -0.10 52.13
CA PRO A 32 0.27 0.52 50.84
C PRO A 32 0.54 2.01 51.06
N ALA A 33 1.49 2.58 50.30
CA ALA A 33 1.69 4.02 50.33
C ALA A 33 0.35 4.69 50.03
N THR A 34 -0.10 5.59 50.91
CA THR A 34 -1.27 6.42 50.60
C THR A 34 -0.83 7.54 49.67
N ILE A 35 -1.74 8.10 48.87
CA ILE A 35 -1.41 9.21 47.95
C ILE A 35 -0.74 10.39 48.68
N GLU A 36 -1.07 10.59 49.96
CA GLU A 36 -0.45 11.58 50.85
C GLU A 36 1.09 11.45 50.96
N SER A 37 1.63 10.25 50.75
CA SER A 37 3.07 9.97 50.78
C SER A 37 3.81 10.60 49.60
N PHE A 38 3.09 10.92 48.53
CA PHE A 38 3.59 11.48 47.27
C PHE A 38 3.26 12.97 47.12
N ASN A 39 2.72 13.61 48.16
CA ASN A 39 2.37 15.03 48.13
C ASN A 39 3.54 15.92 47.69
N GLY A 40 3.30 16.78 46.69
CA GLY A 40 4.29 17.70 46.18
C GLY A 40 4.05 18.10 44.73
N LEU A 41 4.91 19.02 44.27
CA LEU A 41 5.01 19.41 42.88
C LEU A 41 6.07 18.53 42.21
N TRP A 42 5.72 17.92 41.08
CA TRP A 42 6.56 16.95 40.37
C TRP A 42 6.59 17.27 38.88
N GLU A 43 7.76 17.57 38.35
CA GLU A 43 7.96 17.86 36.92
C GLU A 43 8.37 16.60 36.17
N ILE A 44 7.69 16.30 35.06
CA ILE A 44 8.22 15.38 34.06
C ILE A 44 9.20 16.20 33.21
N LYS A 45 10.50 15.98 33.43
CA LYS A 45 11.55 16.75 32.74
C LYS A 45 11.46 16.53 31.23
N GLY A 46 11.49 17.63 30.47
CA GLY A 46 11.49 17.57 29.01
C GLY A 46 10.12 17.40 28.36
N SER A 47 9.02 17.36 29.12
CA SER A 47 7.66 17.28 28.55
C SER A 47 6.83 18.55 28.73
N GLY A 48 7.33 19.53 29.49
CA GLY A 48 6.55 20.72 29.83
C GLY A 48 5.36 20.42 30.74
N GLU A 49 5.43 19.36 31.55
CA GLU A 49 4.33 18.94 32.43
C GLU A 49 4.72 18.95 33.91
N VAL A 50 3.81 19.46 34.76
CA VAL A 50 3.95 19.43 36.22
C VAL A 50 2.70 18.84 36.86
N TRP A 51 2.90 17.91 37.80
CA TRP A 51 1.87 17.34 38.65
C TRP A 51 1.91 18.00 40.03
N ASP A 52 0.77 18.54 40.47
CA ASP A 52 0.53 18.98 41.84
C ASP A 52 -0.31 17.92 42.54
N LEU A 53 0.40 16.99 43.21
CA LEU A 53 -0.20 15.90 43.97
C LEU A 53 -0.51 16.37 45.40
N SER A 54 -1.77 16.22 45.79
CA SER A 54 -2.24 16.55 47.13
C SER A 54 -3.26 15.54 47.65
N SER A 55 -3.63 15.64 48.93
CA SER A 55 -4.73 14.86 49.51
C SER A 55 -6.10 15.18 48.91
N ASN A 56 -6.22 16.26 48.13
CA ASN A 56 -7.47 16.65 47.49
C ASN A 56 -7.58 16.11 46.05
N GLY A 57 -6.50 15.53 45.52
CA GLY A 57 -6.41 15.08 44.14
C GLY A 57 -5.16 15.58 43.43
N LEU A 58 -5.20 15.57 42.10
CA LEU A 58 -4.08 15.85 41.21
C LEU A 58 -4.44 16.98 40.26
N VAL A 59 -3.62 18.03 40.23
CA VAL A 59 -3.72 19.09 39.21
C VAL A 59 -2.53 19.01 38.28
N THR A 60 -2.76 19.05 36.97
CA THR A 60 -1.70 19.10 35.97
C THR A 60 -1.55 20.48 35.37
N TYR A 61 -0.32 20.80 35.00
CA TYR A 61 0.01 22.02 34.28
C TYR A 61 0.81 21.66 33.05
N ASN A 62 0.42 22.18 31.88
CA ASN A 62 1.26 22.18 30.68
C ASN A 62 1.89 23.57 30.50
N PHE A 63 3.18 23.62 30.21
CA PHE A 63 3.89 24.87 30.03
C PHE A 63 4.98 24.78 28.96
N ASN A 64 5.31 25.91 28.38
CA ASN A 64 6.52 26.13 27.59
C ASN A 64 7.28 27.34 28.14
N SER A 65 8.34 27.79 27.47
CA SER A 65 9.15 28.92 27.95
C SER A 65 8.36 30.22 28.17
N ASN A 66 7.22 30.40 27.48
CA ASN A 66 6.42 31.63 27.52
C ASN A 66 5.11 31.50 28.31
N THR A 67 4.40 30.38 28.17
CA THR A 67 3.02 30.25 28.63
C THR A 67 2.83 29.02 29.52
N CYS A 68 1.91 29.09 30.48
CA CYS A 68 1.46 27.95 31.27
C CYS A 68 -0.07 27.89 31.35
N ILE A 69 -0.58 26.67 31.26
CA ILE A 69 -1.99 26.32 31.28
C ILE A 69 -2.21 25.32 32.41
N LYS A 70 -3.28 25.51 33.19
CA LYS A 70 -3.80 24.46 34.07
C LYS A 70 -4.55 23.48 33.19
N ALA A 71 -3.96 22.32 32.97
CA ALA A 71 -4.38 21.35 31.95
C ALA A 71 -5.57 20.52 32.44
N ASP A 72 -5.45 19.92 33.62
CA ASP A 72 -6.49 19.06 34.20
C ASP A 72 -6.55 19.16 35.73
N GLU A 73 -7.69 18.77 36.32
CA GLU A 73 -7.88 18.67 37.76
C GLU A 73 -8.73 17.45 38.11
N GLU A 74 -8.10 16.52 38.81
CA GLU A 74 -8.67 15.24 39.19
C GLU A 74 -8.85 15.12 40.70
N SER A 75 -9.89 14.38 41.10
CA SER A 75 -10.29 14.28 42.51
C SER A 75 -9.44 13.30 43.33
N ALA A 76 -9.45 13.41 44.65
CA ALA A 76 -8.81 12.44 45.54
C ALA A 76 -9.24 10.98 45.27
N GLN A 77 -10.51 10.77 44.90
CA GLN A 77 -11.05 9.44 44.58
C GLN A 77 -10.38 8.84 43.33
N PHE A 78 -10.03 9.69 42.36
CA PHE A 78 -9.30 9.29 41.17
C PHE A 78 -7.86 8.90 41.51
N THR A 79 -7.20 9.62 42.43
CA THR A 79 -5.76 9.48 42.67
C THR A 79 -5.37 8.34 43.60
N GLU A 80 -6.32 7.74 44.34
CA GLU A 80 -5.98 6.68 45.30
C GLU A 80 -5.36 5.44 44.63
N PRO A 81 -5.90 4.89 43.51
CA PRO A 81 -5.27 3.76 42.82
C PRO A 81 -3.91 4.11 42.18
N LEU A 82 -3.67 5.38 41.85
CA LEU A 82 -2.40 5.83 41.29
C LEU A 82 -1.22 5.52 42.24
N ALA A 83 -1.47 5.52 43.56
CA ALA A 83 -0.45 5.26 44.58
C ALA A 83 0.25 3.90 44.43
N GLU A 84 -0.39 2.91 43.79
CA GLU A 84 0.20 1.57 43.55
C GLU A 84 1.31 1.58 42.49
N TYR A 85 1.29 2.56 41.59
CA TYR A 85 2.28 2.72 40.52
C TYR A 85 3.35 3.76 40.85
N LEU A 86 3.19 4.47 41.97
CA LEU A 86 4.11 5.50 42.41
C LEU A 86 5.14 4.95 43.40
N SER A 87 6.38 5.35 43.23
CA SER A 87 7.43 5.08 44.21
C SER A 87 8.37 6.27 44.35
N LEU A 88 8.88 6.49 45.55
CA LEU A 88 9.87 7.54 45.82
C LEU A 88 11.25 6.92 45.96
N ASN A 89 12.26 7.62 45.47
CA ASN A 89 13.63 7.30 45.83
C ASN A 89 13.91 7.62 47.32
N ASP A 90 15.05 7.13 47.83
CA ASP A 90 15.45 7.31 49.23
C ASP A 90 15.52 8.79 49.66
N GLU A 91 15.92 9.67 48.74
CA GLU A 91 16.06 11.12 48.97
C GLU A 91 14.72 11.88 48.89
N LYS A 92 13.66 11.24 48.42
CA LYS A 92 12.31 11.79 48.19
C LYS A 92 12.30 13.04 47.30
N ASP A 93 13.24 13.11 46.37
CA ASP A 93 13.38 14.16 45.36
C ASP A 93 13.14 13.64 43.93
N ARG A 94 12.92 12.32 43.79
CA ARG A 94 12.44 11.66 42.57
C ARG A 94 11.21 10.81 42.87
N LEU A 95 10.22 10.93 42.01
CA LEU A 95 8.99 10.14 41.99
C LEU A 95 8.99 9.34 40.70
N THR A 96 8.94 8.01 40.81
CA THR A 96 8.80 7.13 39.66
C THR A 96 7.33 6.77 39.50
N PHE A 97 6.76 6.99 38.32
CA PHE A 97 5.47 6.44 37.91
C PHE A 97 5.71 5.23 37.01
N ASN A 98 5.44 4.03 37.51
CA ASN A 98 5.56 2.78 36.75
C ASN A 98 4.29 2.58 35.91
N SER A 99 4.22 3.22 34.73
CA SER A 99 3.04 3.14 33.87
C SER A 99 2.75 1.68 33.46
N PRO A 100 1.53 1.17 33.69
CA PRO A 100 1.14 -0.15 33.22
C PRO A 100 0.92 -0.20 31.70
N ALA A 101 0.83 0.96 31.03
CA ALA A 101 0.57 1.06 29.59
C ALA A 101 1.85 0.95 28.75
N SER A 102 2.96 1.51 29.26
CA SER A 102 4.21 1.63 28.51
C SER A 102 5.44 1.37 29.38
N SER A 103 6.03 2.40 29.99
CA SER A 103 7.21 2.24 30.83
C SER A 103 7.20 3.16 32.06
N LYS A 104 8.21 3.00 32.91
CA LYS A 104 8.44 3.94 34.01
C LYS A 104 8.69 5.36 33.48
N VAL A 105 8.16 6.36 34.17
CA VAL A 105 8.41 7.79 33.98
C VAL A 105 8.98 8.35 35.28
N GLU A 106 10.06 9.12 35.18
CA GLU A 106 10.71 9.75 36.34
C GLU A 106 10.31 11.22 36.44
N LEU A 107 9.80 11.62 37.61
CA LEU A 107 9.43 12.98 37.93
C LEU A 107 10.37 13.57 38.97
N VAL A 108 10.73 14.85 38.79
CA VAL A 108 11.63 15.59 39.66
C VAL A 108 10.84 16.51 40.58
N LYS A 109 11.15 16.50 41.87
CA LYS A 109 10.48 17.37 42.84
C LYS A 109 10.78 18.84 42.58
N LEU A 110 9.75 19.68 42.68
CA LEU A 110 9.85 21.13 42.61
C LEU A 110 9.54 21.79 43.97
N ASP A 111 10.26 22.87 44.26
CA ASP A 111 9.99 23.72 45.44
C ASP A 111 8.80 24.68 45.21
N ALA A 112 8.56 25.05 43.94
CA ALA A 112 7.47 25.91 43.50
C ALA A 112 7.15 25.61 42.02
N LEU A 113 5.94 25.97 41.58
CA LEU A 113 5.57 25.89 40.17
C LEU A 113 6.55 26.71 39.30
N PRO A 114 6.78 26.31 38.03
CA PRO A 114 7.55 27.11 37.09
C PRO A 114 7.06 28.57 37.06
N SER A 115 7.95 29.53 36.83
CA SER A 115 7.60 30.96 36.86
C SER A 115 6.48 31.34 35.87
N GLN A 116 6.38 30.60 34.78
CA GLN A 116 5.34 30.68 33.76
C GLN A 116 3.97 30.28 34.32
N CYS A 117 3.93 29.38 35.31
CA CYS A 117 2.73 28.89 35.99
C CYS A 117 2.37 29.71 37.24
N SER A 118 2.88 30.94 37.38
CA SER A 118 2.43 31.83 38.45
C SER A 118 0.97 32.28 38.22
N ALA A 119 0.24 32.63 39.28
CA ALA A 119 -1.18 33.00 39.19
C ALA A 119 -1.49 34.15 38.21
N ASP A 120 -0.51 35.02 37.96
CA ASP A 120 -0.64 36.15 37.00
C ASP A 120 -0.39 35.72 35.54
N ASN A 121 0.23 34.55 35.31
CA ASN A 121 0.62 34.01 34.00
C ASN A 121 -0.16 32.73 33.60
N LEU A 122 -0.92 32.16 34.54
CA LEU A 122 -1.84 31.04 34.32
C LEU A 122 -2.98 31.49 33.40
N THR A 123 -2.95 30.99 32.17
CA THR A 123 -3.89 31.42 31.12
C THR A 123 -5.14 30.56 31.13
N ALA A 124 -6.32 31.20 31.24
CA ALA A 124 -7.62 30.53 31.21
C ALA A 124 -8.32 30.59 29.83
N GLU A 125 -7.88 31.48 28.94
CA GLU A 125 -8.39 31.63 27.57
C GLU A 125 -7.27 32.09 26.64
N MET A 126 -7.26 31.63 25.39
CA MET A 126 -6.32 32.07 24.35
C MET A 126 -7.05 32.41 23.06
N THR A 127 -6.58 33.44 22.37
CA THR A 127 -6.94 33.72 20.97
C THR A 127 -6.21 32.76 20.03
N LEU A 128 -6.73 32.55 18.80
CA LEU A 128 -6.08 31.67 17.83
C LEU A 128 -4.61 32.04 17.52
N PRO A 129 -4.22 33.33 17.41
CA PRO A 129 -2.80 33.67 17.29
C PRO A 129 -1.95 33.25 18.49
N GLU A 130 -2.49 33.28 19.71
CA GLU A 130 -1.79 32.84 20.92
C GLU A 130 -1.71 31.31 20.98
N ILE A 131 -2.77 30.60 20.56
CA ILE A 131 -2.74 29.14 20.41
C ILE A 131 -1.68 28.74 19.38
N PHE A 132 -1.58 29.44 18.25
CA PHE A 132 -0.54 29.20 17.26
C PHE A 132 0.87 29.36 17.85
N ASP A 133 1.11 30.41 18.64
CA ASP A 133 2.41 30.60 19.32
C ASP A 133 2.68 29.53 20.37
N TYR A 134 1.64 29.09 21.09
CA TYR A 134 1.76 28.00 22.05
C TYR A 134 2.15 26.70 21.36
N VAL A 135 1.43 26.32 20.29
CA VAL A 135 1.74 25.11 19.51
C VAL A 135 3.13 25.18 18.93
N TRP A 136 3.54 26.34 18.41
CA TRP A 136 4.89 26.53 17.90
C TRP A 136 5.94 26.23 18.97
N LEU A 137 5.82 26.87 20.14
CA LEU A 137 6.81 26.78 21.22
C LEU A 137 6.83 25.39 21.84
N SER A 138 5.66 24.77 22.01
CA SER A 138 5.58 23.41 22.53
C SER A 138 6.23 22.40 21.59
N LEU A 139 6.08 22.57 20.27
CA LEU A 139 6.79 21.71 19.32
C LEU A 139 8.30 21.97 19.36
N ASP A 140 8.74 23.23 19.29
CA ASP A 140 10.16 23.60 19.34
C ASP A 140 10.88 23.04 20.57
N GLU A 141 10.24 23.10 21.73
CA GLU A 141 10.84 22.69 23.00
C GLU A 141 10.76 21.17 23.25
N TYR A 142 9.68 20.52 22.80
CA TYR A 142 9.36 19.16 23.26
C TYR A 142 9.31 18.08 22.17
N TYR A 143 9.23 18.46 20.89
CA TYR A 143 9.25 17.50 19.78
C TYR A 143 10.62 16.86 19.59
N GLY A 144 10.65 15.55 19.41
CA GLY A 144 11.90 14.77 19.40
C GLY A 144 12.62 14.70 18.05
N PHE A 145 11.97 15.06 16.94
CA PHE A 145 12.36 14.55 15.62
C PHE A 145 12.60 15.60 14.53
N PHE A 146 12.85 16.87 14.88
CA PHE A 146 13.15 17.91 13.88
C PHE A 146 14.35 17.57 12.98
N GLU A 147 15.46 17.09 13.57
CA GLU A 147 16.67 16.72 12.80
C GLU A 147 16.39 15.51 11.90
N LEU A 148 15.64 14.53 12.40
CA LEU A 148 15.29 13.32 11.64
C LEU A 148 14.41 13.62 10.43
N ARG A 149 13.49 14.59 10.56
CA ARG A 149 12.48 14.90 9.54
C ARG A 149 12.86 16.08 8.63
N ASP A 150 14.07 16.62 8.79
CA ASP A 150 14.62 17.76 8.01
C ASP A 150 13.69 18.99 7.96
N ILE A 151 13.02 19.30 9.08
CA ILE A 151 12.05 20.39 9.17
C ILE A 151 12.73 21.69 9.63
N ASN A 152 12.66 22.73 8.80
CA ASN A 152 13.10 24.08 9.17
C ASN A 152 11.98 24.82 9.92
N TRP A 153 11.89 24.57 11.23
CA TRP A 153 10.75 25.02 12.04
C TRP A 153 10.57 26.55 12.11
N GLN A 154 11.65 27.31 12.08
CA GLN A 154 11.57 28.77 12.02
C GLN A 154 11.02 29.27 10.68
N ALA A 155 11.38 28.63 9.56
CA ALA A 155 10.85 29.02 8.25
C ALA A 155 9.34 28.73 8.13
N VAL A 156 8.87 27.64 8.75
CA VAL A 156 7.44 27.33 8.86
C VAL A 156 6.71 28.45 9.63
N TYR A 157 7.24 28.86 10.79
CA TYR A 157 6.66 29.97 11.55
C TYR A 157 6.56 31.26 10.74
N ASP A 158 7.67 31.68 10.11
CA ASP A 158 7.74 32.92 9.34
C ASP A 158 6.73 32.93 8.17
N THR A 159 6.44 31.75 7.62
CA THR A 159 5.50 31.55 6.52
C THR A 159 4.04 31.58 6.99
N TYR A 160 3.73 30.92 8.11
CA TYR A 160 2.36 30.66 8.53
C TYR A 160 1.82 31.61 9.59
N LYS A 161 2.67 32.14 10.47
CA LYS A 161 2.26 33.08 11.52
C LYS A 161 1.46 34.28 10.98
N PRO A 162 1.83 34.92 9.85
CA PRO A 162 1.05 36.05 9.31
C PRO A 162 -0.34 35.65 8.79
N LYS A 163 -0.59 34.36 8.51
CA LYS A 163 -1.90 33.85 8.05
C LYS A 163 -2.90 33.70 9.20
N VAL A 164 -2.43 33.57 10.44
CA VAL A 164 -3.27 33.42 11.63
C VAL A 164 -3.51 34.78 12.29
N THR A 165 -4.75 35.26 12.21
CA THR A 165 -5.17 36.56 12.73
C THR A 165 -6.33 36.40 13.71
N ALA A 166 -6.67 37.46 14.45
CA ALA A 166 -7.84 37.45 15.33
C ALA A 166 -9.19 37.26 14.60
N SER A 167 -9.22 37.37 13.26
CA SER A 167 -10.41 37.12 12.43
C SER A 167 -10.43 35.74 11.76
N THR A 168 -9.38 34.93 11.94
CA THR A 168 -9.32 33.57 11.40
C THR A 168 -10.42 32.72 12.03
N SER A 169 -11.12 31.90 11.23
CA SER A 169 -12.12 30.97 11.74
C SER A 169 -11.46 29.69 12.28
N HIS A 170 -12.14 28.91 13.13
CA HIS A 170 -11.60 27.63 13.60
C HIS A 170 -11.30 26.66 12.43
N ALA A 171 -12.17 26.65 11.40
CA ALA A 171 -11.98 25.82 10.23
C ALA A 171 -10.73 26.22 9.44
N ASP A 172 -10.56 27.52 9.15
CA ASP A 172 -9.37 28.03 8.44
C ASP A 172 -8.09 27.80 9.26
N PHE A 173 -8.19 27.90 10.60
CA PHE A 173 -7.08 27.61 11.49
C PHE A 173 -6.66 26.13 11.40
N MET A 174 -7.62 25.19 11.47
CA MET A 174 -7.29 23.77 11.33
C MET A 174 -6.69 23.46 9.98
N THR A 175 -7.19 24.04 8.88
CA THR A 175 -6.57 23.87 7.56
C THR A 175 -5.13 24.38 7.53
N ILE A 176 -4.83 25.50 8.17
CA ILE A 176 -3.46 26.01 8.31
C ILE A 176 -2.59 25.03 9.11
N MET A 177 -3.10 24.50 10.23
CA MET A 177 -2.34 23.55 11.05
C MET A 177 -2.12 22.22 10.34
N ASP A 178 -3.09 21.76 9.56
CA ASP A 178 -3.03 20.53 8.76
C ASP A 178 -1.96 20.63 7.67
N GLU A 179 -1.91 21.77 6.96
CA GLU A 179 -0.84 22.07 6.01
C GLU A 179 0.55 22.01 6.68
N ILE A 180 0.68 22.56 7.90
CA ILE A 180 1.95 22.55 8.65
C ILE A 180 2.31 21.14 9.10
N PHE A 181 1.38 20.41 9.72
CA PHE A 181 1.65 19.09 10.29
C PHE A 181 1.97 18.06 9.21
N THR A 182 1.32 18.15 8.05
CA THR A 182 1.61 17.29 6.89
C THR A 182 3.08 17.40 6.44
N GLU A 183 3.77 18.53 6.66
CA GLU A 183 5.19 18.65 6.33
C GLU A 183 6.05 17.65 7.12
N PHE A 184 5.71 17.42 8.40
CA PHE A 184 6.43 16.50 9.29
C PHE A 184 6.32 15.05 8.80
N GLY A 185 5.12 14.60 8.42
CA GLY A 185 4.90 13.19 8.11
C GLY A 185 5.01 12.29 9.33
N ASP A 186 4.46 12.75 10.45
CA ASP A 186 4.45 12.08 11.75
C ASP A 186 3.00 11.81 12.15
N GLY A 187 2.61 10.54 12.23
CA GLY A 187 1.24 10.14 12.55
C GLY A 187 0.81 10.41 14.00
N HIS A 188 1.75 10.75 14.88
CA HIS A 188 1.52 11.09 16.28
C HIS A 188 1.50 12.61 16.53
N LEU A 189 1.71 13.42 15.49
CA LEU A 189 1.51 14.87 15.55
C LEU A 189 0.05 15.20 15.18
N SER A 190 -0.73 15.72 16.12
CA SER A 190 -2.11 16.13 15.84
C SER A 190 -2.57 17.31 16.69
N LEU A 191 -3.58 18.02 16.19
CA LEU A 191 -4.32 19.03 16.93
C LEU A 191 -5.81 18.73 16.78
N GLU A 192 -6.46 18.38 17.90
CA GLU A 192 -7.83 17.91 17.90
C GLU A 192 -8.74 18.82 18.73
N GLY A 193 -9.98 18.99 18.25
CA GLY A 193 -11.00 19.80 18.90
C GLY A 193 -12.25 19.03 19.33
N PRO A 194 -13.02 19.54 20.30
CA PRO A 194 -14.13 18.82 20.92
C PRO A 194 -15.34 18.65 20.00
N GLN A 195 -15.39 19.34 18.86
CA GLN A 195 -16.47 19.24 17.87
C GLN A 195 -16.05 18.39 16.65
N GLY A 196 -14.92 17.68 16.74
CA GLY A 196 -14.37 16.85 15.67
C GLY A 196 -13.49 17.63 14.68
N GLU A 197 -13.07 18.84 15.04
CA GLU A 197 -12.01 19.54 14.32
C GLU A 197 -10.68 18.79 14.46
N GLN A 198 -9.92 18.64 13.38
CA GLN A 198 -8.65 17.90 13.41
C GLN A 198 -7.67 18.48 12.38
N ALA A 199 -6.41 18.54 12.76
CA ALA A 199 -5.25 18.63 11.88
C ALA A 199 -4.33 17.47 12.25
N ASP A 200 -3.82 16.73 11.26
CA ASP A 200 -2.95 15.59 11.51
C ASP A 200 -1.65 15.65 10.69
N GLY A 201 -0.58 15.14 11.28
CA GLY A 201 0.74 15.08 10.65
C GLY A 201 0.95 13.83 9.83
N SER A 202 -0.06 12.96 9.70
CA SER A 202 0.13 11.68 9.05
C SER A 202 0.40 11.89 7.56
N LYS A 203 1.60 11.52 7.13
CA LYS A 203 1.80 11.16 5.73
C LYS A 203 1.18 9.79 5.57
N ILE A 204 -0.14 9.75 5.34
CA ILE A 204 -0.69 8.63 4.58
C ILE A 204 -0.02 8.74 3.23
N ASP A 205 1.04 7.95 3.05
CA ASP A 205 1.65 7.73 1.76
C ASP A 205 0.55 7.20 0.85
N SER A 206 0.13 8.10 -0.03
CA SER A 206 -0.46 7.92 -1.35
C SER A 206 -1.44 6.74 -1.64
N TRP A 207 -1.19 5.50 -1.23
CA TRP A 207 -1.95 4.31 -1.66
C TRP A 207 -3.43 4.29 -1.25
N ILE A 208 -3.80 4.86 -0.09
CA ILE A 208 -5.22 5.04 0.26
C ILE A 208 -5.80 6.30 -0.39
N LYS A 209 -5.00 7.35 -0.53
CA LYS A 209 -5.40 8.65 -1.11
C LYS A 209 -5.83 8.57 -2.59
N GLU A 210 -5.45 7.53 -3.35
CA GLU A 210 -6.01 7.28 -4.70
C GLU A 210 -6.98 6.09 -4.79
N GLY A 211 -7.00 5.15 -3.84
CA GLY A 211 -8.20 4.30 -3.64
C GLY A 211 -9.46 5.16 -3.43
N LEU A 212 -9.23 6.36 -2.89
CA LEU A 212 -10.13 7.50 -2.72
C LEU A 212 -10.41 8.36 -3.97
N TRP A 213 -9.71 8.20 -5.10
CA TRP A 213 -10.03 8.99 -6.32
C TRP A 213 -11.06 8.31 -7.23
N ASN A 214 -11.28 7.01 -7.07
CA ASN A 214 -12.33 6.28 -7.79
C ASN A 214 -13.68 6.23 -7.03
N GLY A 215 -13.77 6.85 -5.85
CA GLY A 215 -15.03 7.02 -5.13
C GLY A 215 -15.03 8.32 -4.34
N ASP A 216 -16.11 9.10 -4.43
CA ASP A 216 -16.32 10.36 -3.69
C ASP A 216 -16.43 10.17 -2.13
N GLY A 217 -15.81 9.13 -1.57
CA GLY A 217 -15.98 8.67 -0.17
C GLY A 217 -14.87 9.10 0.78
N ASP A 218 -15.13 8.97 2.09
CA ASP A 218 -14.20 9.24 3.19
C ASP A 218 -13.06 8.19 3.24
N ILE A 219 -11.86 8.60 3.66
CA ILE A 219 -10.68 7.73 3.83
C ILE A 219 -10.95 6.52 4.72
N ASN A 220 -11.71 6.74 5.79
CA ASN A 220 -12.06 5.72 6.77
C ASN A 220 -13.01 4.68 6.17
N ASP A 221 -13.96 5.12 5.34
CA ASP A 221 -14.91 4.22 4.68
C ASP A 221 -14.20 3.32 3.67
N ASN A 222 -13.21 3.86 2.94
CA ASN A 222 -12.43 3.09 1.98
C ASN A 222 -11.48 2.09 2.67
N LEU A 223 -10.82 2.49 3.76
CA LEU A 223 -10.03 1.55 4.57
C LEU A 223 -10.89 0.42 5.13
N ALA A 224 -12.09 0.74 5.65
CA ALA A 224 -13.03 -0.27 6.13
C ALA A 224 -13.46 -1.25 5.02
N GLN A 225 -13.68 -0.74 3.80
CA GLN A 225 -13.99 -1.58 2.64
C GLN A 225 -12.81 -2.50 2.25
N LEU A 226 -11.58 -1.99 2.28
CA LEU A 226 -10.38 -2.80 2.03
C LEU A 226 -10.22 -3.90 3.08
N GLN A 227 -10.36 -3.56 4.37
CA GLN A 227 -10.34 -4.55 5.45
C GLN A 227 -11.43 -5.61 5.28
N ALA A 228 -12.64 -5.24 4.87
CA ALA A 228 -13.73 -6.18 4.62
C ALA A 228 -13.44 -7.12 3.43
N LYS A 229 -12.84 -6.61 2.35
CA LYS A 229 -12.36 -7.42 1.22
C LYS A 229 -11.29 -8.40 1.68
N GLU A 230 -10.32 -7.93 2.46
CA GLU A 230 -9.24 -8.75 2.98
C GLU A 230 -9.76 -9.87 3.89
N LEU A 231 -10.69 -9.59 4.80
CA LEU A 231 -11.33 -10.63 5.61
C LEU A 231 -12.04 -11.69 4.77
N THR A 232 -12.51 -11.34 3.56
CA THR A 232 -13.10 -12.30 2.62
C THR A 232 -12.02 -13.19 1.99
N VAL A 233 -10.87 -12.61 1.62
CA VAL A 233 -9.69 -13.34 1.13
C VAL A 233 -9.18 -14.30 2.20
N LEU A 234 -8.97 -13.82 3.42
CA LEU A 234 -8.47 -14.65 4.52
C LEU A 234 -9.40 -15.83 4.81
N LYS A 235 -10.73 -15.61 4.88
CA LYS A 235 -11.70 -16.71 5.01
C LYS A 235 -11.59 -17.72 3.88
N HIS A 236 -11.35 -17.26 2.66
CA HIS A 236 -11.14 -18.14 1.51
C HIS A 236 -9.85 -18.97 1.64
N LEU A 237 -8.81 -18.45 2.29
CA LEU A 237 -7.55 -19.17 2.52
C LEU A 237 -7.61 -20.15 3.70
N MET A 238 -8.52 -19.94 4.67
CA MET A 238 -8.68 -20.83 5.82
C MET A 238 -9.24 -22.21 5.42
N SER A 239 -8.71 -23.26 6.06
CA SER A 239 -9.06 -24.66 5.80
C SER A 239 -10.52 -25.02 6.10
N ASP A 240 -11.15 -24.33 7.04
CA ASP A 240 -12.58 -24.48 7.39
C ASP A 240 -13.46 -23.35 6.84
N GLY A 241 -12.87 -22.41 6.11
CA GLY A 241 -13.55 -21.23 5.57
C GLY A 241 -13.88 -20.15 6.61
N GLN A 242 -13.31 -20.22 7.82
CA GLN A 242 -13.66 -19.34 8.94
C GLN A 242 -12.42 -18.70 9.58
N LEU A 243 -12.58 -17.44 9.98
CA LEU A 243 -11.69 -16.78 10.95
C LEU A 243 -12.42 -16.73 12.28
N HIS A 244 -11.82 -17.34 13.29
CA HIS A 244 -12.35 -17.41 14.65
C HIS A 244 -11.87 -16.20 15.45
N SER A 245 -12.62 -15.81 16.47
CA SER A 245 -12.21 -14.83 17.47
C SER A 245 -12.73 -15.25 18.84
N PHE A 246 -12.12 -14.72 19.89
CA PHE A 246 -12.65 -14.87 21.24
C PHE A 246 -13.95 -14.06 21.39
N GLU A 247 -14.85 -14.49 22.28
CA GLU A 247 -16.14 -13.82 22.48
C GLU A 247 -15.95 -12.38 22.97
N GLY A 248 -16.67 -11.44 22.38
CA GLY A 248 -16.58 -10.02 22.74
C GLY A 248 -15.37 -9.28 22.16
N THR A 249 -14.61 -9.89 21.24
CA THR A 249 -13.46 -9.24 20.60
C THR A 249 -13.37 -9.46 19.10
N ASP A 250 -12.85 -8.43 18.42
CA ASP A 250 -12.39 -8.43 17.05
C ASP A 250 -10.91 -7.99 16.93
N ALA A 251 -10.21 -7.80 18.06
CA ALA A 251 -8.81 -7.39 18.11
C ALA A 251 -7.88 -8.48 17.58
N ILE A 252 -8.17 -9.75 17.91
CA ILE A 252 -7.43 -10.92 17.45
C ILE A 252 -8.38 -11.88 16.75
N ARG A 253 -8.00 -12.27 15.53
CA ARG A 253 -8.66 -13.34 14.77
C ARG A 253 -7.66 -14.42 14.44
N PHE A 254 -8.08 -15.67 14.41
CA PHE A 254 -7.17 -16.79 14.16
C PHE A 254 -7.85 -17.93 13.40
N GLY A 255 -7.03 -18.82 12.84
CA GLY A 255 -7.50 -19.99 12.11
C GLY A 255 -6.35 -20.85 11.60
N HIS A 256 -6.70 -21.91 10.88
CA HIS A 256 -5.76 -22.78 10.21
C HIS A 256 -5.85 -22.58 8.71
N ILE A 257 -4.75 -22.19 8.06
CA ILE A 257 -4.61 -22.28 6.60
C ILE A 257 -4.50 -23.77 6.21
N SER A 258 -3.76 -24.53 7.03
CA SER A 258 -3.66 -25.99 6.98
C SER A 258 -3.44 -26.52 8.41
N PRO A 259 -3.53 -27.84 8.64
CA PRO A 259 -3.20 -28.41 9.96
C PRO A 259 -1.81 -27.99 10.47
N GLU A 260 -0.84 -27.83 9.57
CA GLU A 260 0.56 -27.50 9.89
C GLU A 260 0.84 -25.98 9.92
N LEU A 261 -0.04 -25.14 9.37
CA LEU A 261 0.14 -23.70 9.26
C LEU A 261 -1.04 -22.93 9.90
N GLY A 262 -0.78 -22.40 11.09
CA GLY A 262 -1.70 -21.52 11.79
C GLY A 262 -1.61 -20.08 11.30
N TYR A 263 -2.65 -19.31 11.59
CA TYR A 263 -2.75 -17.91 11.24
C TYR A 263 -3.36 -17.12 12.41
N ILE A 264 -2.77 -15.98 12.73
CA ILE A 264 -3.23 -15.01 13.72
C ILE A 264 -3.19 -13.65 13.05
N ARG A 265 -4.27 -12.88 13.12
CA ARG A 265 -4.32 -11.48 12.73
C ARG A 265 -4.60 -10.64 13.96
N ILE A 266 -3.80 -9.60 14.16
CA ILE A 266 -3.88 -8.70 15.33
C ILE A 266 -4.12 -7.28 14.80
N ASP A 267 -5.34 -6.78 14.94
CA ASP A 267 -5.75 -5.47 14.44
C ASP A 267 -5.45 -4.33 15.42
N ARG A 268 -5.23 -4.63 16.70
CA ARG A 268 -4.87 -3.66 17.74
C ARG A 268 -4.31 -4.34 18.99
N VAL A 269 -3.59 -3.56 19.79
CA VAL A 269 -3.01 -3.95 21.10
C VAL A 269 -3.58 -3.08 22.23
N SER A 270 -4.88 -2.77 22.13
CA SER A 270 -5.68 -2.07 23.12
C SER A 270 -7.17 -2.41 22.92
N GLY A 271 -8.02 -2.22 23.94
CA GLY A 271 -9.44 -2.57 23.87
C GLY A 271 -9.63 -4.02 23.44
N MET A 272 -8.95 -4.92 24.14
CA MET A 272 -8.83 -6.33 23.79
C MET A 272 -10.18 -7.05 23.86
N ILE A 273 -11.11 -6.59 24.71
CA ILE A 273 -12.54 -6.98 24.71
C ILE A 273 -13.37 -5.70 24.65
N LEU A 274 -14.38 -5.65 23.76
CA LEU A 274 -15.14 -4.44 23.44
C LEU A 274 -16.20 -4.05 24.48
N ASP A 275 -16.81 -5.04 25.14
CA ASP A 275 -17.90 -4.84 26.11
C ASP A 275 -17.39 -4.60 27.54
N ASP A 276 -16.08 -4.57 27.73
CA ASP A 276 -15.45 -4.39 29.03
C ASP A 276 -15.18 -2.89 29.26
N VAL A 277 -16.07 -2.25 30.00
CA VAL A 277 -16.00 -0.81 30.28
C VAL A 277 -15.33 -0.62 31.63
N ALA A 278 -14.01 -0.51 31.62
CA ALA A 278 -13.28 -0.06 32.80
C ALA A 278 -13.57 1.43 33.05
N ASP A 279 -13.67 1.81 34.33
CA ASP A 279 -13.94 3.20 34.73
C ASP A 279 -12.76 4.16 34.40
N ASN A 280 -11.58 3.59 34.09
CA ASN A 280 -10.36 4.35 33.83
C ASN A 280 -9.32 3.61 33.00
N ILE A 281 -8.35 4.35 32.46
CA ILE A 281 -7.31 3.79 31.60
C ILE A 281 -6.38 2.80 32.34
N LEU A 282 -6.03 2.99 33.62
CA LEU A 282 -5.10 2.10 34.34
C LEU A 282 -5.76 0.72 34.48
N SER A 283 -7.01 0.71 34.96
CA SER A 283 -7.82 -0.51 35.00
C SER A 283 -8.10 -1.07 33.60
N ARG A 284 -8.25 -0.22 32.58
CA ARG A 284 -8.44 -0.66 31.19
C ARG A 284 -7.20 -1.36 30.65
N VAL A 285 -6.01 -0.84 30.96
CA VAL A 285 -4.73 -1.42 30.57
C VAL A 285 -4.51 -2.74 31.31
N GLU A 286 -4.75 -2.80 32.62
CA GLU A 286 -4.67 -4.04 33.39
C GLU A 286 -5.67 -5.08 32.86
N GLN A 287 -6.88 -4.65 32.59
CA GLN A 287 -7.90 -5.47 31.96
C GLN A 287 -7.49 -5.92 30.55
N ASP A 288 -6.88 -5.04 29.74
CA ASP A 288 -6.35 -5.42 28.42
C ASP A 288 -5.21 -6.43 28.57
N LEU A 289 -4.35 -6.32 29.59
CA LEU A 289 -3.32 -7.31 29.89
C LEU A 289 -3.95 -8.65 30.30
N ASP A 290 -4.93 -8.66 31.19
CA ASP A 290 -5.64 -9.88 31.60
C ASP A 290 -6.42 -10.51 30.45
N ASN A 291 -7.13 -9.69 29.67
CA ASN A 291 -7.85 -10.11 28.47
C ASN A 291 -6.88 -10.65 27.41
N THR A 292 -5.69 -10.07 27.28
CA THR A 292 -4.63 -10.60 26.41
C THR A 292 -4.26 -12.02 26.83
N ASP A 293 -4.12 -12.31 28.12
CA ASP A 293 -3.83 -13.68 28.56
C ASP A 293 -4.95 -14.66 28.19
N LEU A 294 -6.22 -14.25 28.41
CA LEU A 294 -7.38 -15.07 28.08
C LEU A 294 -7.43 -15.36 26.57
N ILE A 295 -7.29 -14.33 25.74
CA ILE A 295 -7.39 -14.42 24.29
C ILE A 295 -6.21 -15.23 23.73
N MET A 296 -4.97 -14.89 24.10
CA MET A 296 -3.78 -15.55 23.57
C MET A 296 -3.67 -17.01 24.02
N THR A 297 -4.05 -17.31 25.27
CA THR A 297 -4.11 -18.69 25.75
C THR A 297 -5.10 -19.50 24.91
N HIS A 298 -6.31 -18.97 24.71
CA HIS A 298 -7.31 -19.64 23.88
C HIS A 298 -6.83 -19.82 22.43
N THR A 299 -6.30 -18.76 21.81
CA THR A 299 -5.80 -18.79 20.43
C THR A 299 -4.68 -19.83 20.26
N LEU A 300 -3.68 -19.83 21.14
CA LEU A 300 -2.56 -20.77 21.02
C LEU A 300 -2.94 -22.19 21.41
N GLU A 301 -3.91 -22.42 22.28
CA GLU A 301 -4.46 -23.76 22.50
C GLU A 301 -5.08 -24.35 21.22
N GLN A 302 -5.74 -23.52 20.41
CA GLN A 302 -6.29 -23.95 19.11
C GLN A 302 -5.19 -24.19 18.07
N LEU A 303 -4.11 -23.40 18.10
CA LEU A 303 -3.03 -23.47 17.11
C LEU A 303 -1.82 -24.33 17.55
N ARG A 304 -1.84 -24.92 18.74
CA ARG A 304 -0.68 -25.60 19.36
C ARG A 304 -0.04 -26.70 18.50
N ASP A 305 -0.85 -27.36 17.68
CA ASP A 305 -0.43 -28.49 16.86
C ASP A 305 0.17 -28.04 15.52
N ALA A 306 0.03 -26.76 15.14
CA ALA A 306 0.66 -26.20 13.95
C ALA A 306 2.19 -26.23 14.07
N ASP A 307 2.88 -26.40 12.95
CA ASP A 307 4.34 -26.37 12.87
C ASP A 307 4.89 -24.96 12.67
N SER A 308 4.03 -24.04 12.24
CA SER A 308 4.35 -22.64 12.04
C SER A 308 3.09 -21.77 12.15
N ILE A 309 3.27 -20.49 12.50
CA ILE A 309 2.18 -19.51 12.57
C ILE A 309 2.54 -18.28 11.74
N ILE A 310 1.60 -17.81 10.94
CA ILE A 310 1.63 -16.46 10.36
C ILE A 310 0.96 -15.50 11.36
N ILE A 311 1.64 -14.40 11.69
CA ILE A 311 1.13 -13.30 12.53
C ILE A 311 0.97 -12.08 11.63
N ASP A 312 -0.25 -11.73 11.27
CA ASP A 312 -0.56 -10.58 10.42
C ASP A 312 -0.80 -9.32 11.28
N LEU A 313 0.11 -8.35 11.16
CA LEU A 313 0.08 -7.05 11.80
C LEU A 313 -0.24 -5.91 10.83
N ARG A 314 -0.50 -6.20 9.54
CA ARG A 314 -0.62 -5.17 8.49
C ARG A 314 -1.78 -4.20 8.71
N TYR A 315 -2.72 -4.46 9.62
CA TYR A 315 -3.79 -3.54 10.01
C TYR A 315 -3.73 -3.13 11.48
N ASN A 316 -2.60 -3.34 12.15
CA ASN A 316 -2.45 -3.06 13.57
C ASN A 316 -2.28 -1.57 13.84
N GLN A 317 -3.35 -0.91 14.30
CA GLN A 317 -3.37 0.54 14.56
C GLN A 317 -2.71 0.94 15.89
N GLY A 318 -2.08 0.02 16.60
CA GLY A 318 -1.39 0.30 17.85
C GLY A 318 -2.24 0.10 19.11
N GLY A 319 -1.81 0.77 20.18
CA GLY A 319 -2.30 0.55 21.54
C GLY A 319 -1.14 0.58 22.53
N PHE A 320 -1.16 -0.31 23.53
CA PHE A 320 -0.22 -0.26 24.65
C PHE A 320 1.01 -1.14 24.43
N ASP A 321 2.21 -0.58 24.60
CA ASP A 321 3.50 -1.30 24.54
C ASP A 321 3.52 -2.53 25.45
N LYS A 322 2.92 -2.43 26.64
CA LYS A 322 2.85 -3.55 27.59
C LYS A 322 1.99 -4.71 27.09
N VAL A 323 0.93 -4.44 26.33
CA VAL A 323 0.13 -5.48 25.65
C VAL A 323 0.96 -6.11 24.53
N SER A 324 1.68 -5.32 23.74
CA SER A 324 2.61 -5.82 22.72
C SER A 324 3.68 -6.74 23.30
N GLN A 325 4.33 -6.31 24.39
CA GLN A 325 5.31 -7.11 25.11
C GLN A 325 4.71 -8.42 25.63
N LYS A 326 3.49 -8.38 26.16
CA LYS A 326 2.78 -9.55 26.66
C LYS A 326 2.45 -10.55 25.56
N ILE A 327 1.96 -10.09 24.41
CA ILE A 327 1.71 -10.94 23.23
C ILE A 327 3.02 -11.57 22.75
N ALA A 328 4.11 -10.80 22.63
CA ALA A 328 5.42 -11.33 22.24
C ALA A 328 5.95 -12.40 23.20
N GLY A 329 5.59 -12.32 24.50
CA GLY A 329 5.92 -13.31 25.52
C GLY A 329 5.38 -14.71 25.24
N TYR A 330 4.31 -14.84 24.46
CA TYR A 330 3.75 -16.12 24.03
C TYR A 330 4.56 -16.82 22.91
N PHE A 331 5.52 -16.12 22.31
CA PHE A 331 6.35 -16.65 21.22
C PHE A 331 7.82 -16.87 21.64
N THR A 332 8.11 -16.88 22.94
CA THR A 332 9.45 -17.13 23.48
C THR A 332 9.41 -18.04 24.70
N ASP A 333 10.50 -18.75 24.98
CA ASP A 333 10.73 -19.54 26.19
C ASP A 333 11.69 -18.86 27.18
N SER A 334 12.18 -17.67 26.85
CA SER A 334 13.12 -16.90 27.67
C SER A 334 12.87 -15.40 27.55
N ASP A 335 13.18 -14.69 28.63
CA ASP A 335 13.09 -13.24 28.67
C ASP A 335 14.19 -12.61 27.81
N TYR A 336 13.88 -11.53 27.10
CA TYR A 336 14.82 -10.83 26.24
C TYR A 336 14.53 -9.33 26.14
N THR A 337 15.55 -8.57 25.74
CA THR A 337 15.45 -7.14 25.42
C THR A 337 15.50 -6.98 23.90
N PHE A 338 14.58 -6.19 23.34
CA PHE A 338 14.44 -6.01 21.89
C PHE A 338 14.75 -4.59 21.42
N GLY A 339 14.91 -3.65 22.35
CA GLY A 339 15.24 -2.27 22.02
C GLY A 339 15.36 -1.40 23.25
N THR A 340 15.45 -0.10 23.01
CA THR A 340 15.43 0.91 24.07
C THR A 340 14.53 2.07 23.67
N LYS A 341 13.96 2.77 24.63
CA LYS A 341 13.33 4.07 24.39
C LYS A 341 13.84 5.13 25.36
N GLN A 342 13.79 6.39 24.94
CA GLN A 342 14.36 7.49 25.70
C GLN A 342 13.61 8.78 25.37
N LEU A 343 13.11 9.49 26.39
CA LEU A 343 12.62 10.86 26.23
C LEU A 343 13.80 11.73 25.78
N SER A 344 13.72 12.28 24.57
CA SER A 344 14.82 13.02 23.96
C SER A 344 14.29 14.07 22.99
N ASN A 345 14.55 15.33 23.31
CA ASN A 345 14.27 16.50 22.48
C ASN A 345 15.41 17.52 22.64
N GLU A 346 15.29 18.69 22.00
CA GLU A 346 16.34 19.72 22.05
C GLU A 346 16.64 20.18 23.49
N ALA A 347 15.59 20.29 24.32
CA ALA A 347 15.70 20.81 25.68
C ALA A 347 16.20 19.78 26.71
N PHE A 348 16.01 18.48 26.46
CA PHE A 348 16.25 17.45 27.46
C PHE A 348 16.59 16.08 26.85
N GLN A 349 17.50 15.37 27.53
CA GLN A 349 17.81 13.97 27.26
C GLN A 349 17.67 13.15 28.54
N GLY A 350 16.68 12.27 28.57
CA GLY A 350 16.35 11.40 29.70
C GLY A 350 17.24 10.16 29.83
N GLU A 351 16.94 9.30 30.79
CA GLU A 351 17.54 7.96 30.86
C GLU A 351 16.97 7.05 29.76
N ALA A 352 17.81 6.22 29.15
CA ALA A 352 17.33 5.19 28.24
C ALA A 352 16.73 4.02 29.03
N ILE A 353 15.57 3.54 28.59
CA ILE A 353 14.81 2.45 29.20
C ILE A 353 14.87 1.25 28.27
N ASP A 354 15.30 0.10 28.80
CA ASP A 354 15.29 -1.16 28.08
C ASP A 354 13.84 -1.64 27.85
N LEU A 355 13.54 -1.99 26.60
CA LEU A 355 12.28 -2.61 26.21
C LEU A 355 12.44 -4.14 26.26
N GLY A 356 11.75 -4.77 27.21
CA GLY A 356 11.87 -6.19 27.49
C GLY A 356 10.57 -6.95 27.30
N VAL A 357 10.71 -8.22 26.91
CA VAL A 357 9.63 -9.21 26.87
C VAL A 357 9.88 -10.25 27.95
N THR A 358 8.85 -10.53 28.75
CA THR A 358 8.83 -11.63 29.70
C THR A 358 8.15 -12.83 29.06
N SER A 359 8.82 -13.99 29.11
CA SER A 359 8.30 -15.23 28.53
C SER A 359 7.07 -15.76 29.29
N ASN A 360 6.09 -16.29 28.56
CA ASN A 360 4.99 -17.04 29.15
C ASN A 360 5.45 -18.48 29.45
N THR A 361 5.52 -18.83 30.73
CA THR A 361 6.01 -20.14 31.18
C THR A 361 4.97 -21.25 31.13
N GLU A 362 3.69 -20.91 30.98
CA GLU A 362 2.59 -21.88 30.98
C GLU A 362 2.23 -22.36 29.57
N LEU A 363 2.26 -21.44 28.59
CA LEU A 363 1.98 -21.73 27.19
C LEU A 363 2.83 -20.83 26.29
N ASN A 364 3.68 -21.43 25.46
CA ASN A 364 4.44 -20.71 24.44
C ASN A 364 4.48 -21.47 23.11
N PHE A 365 4.66 -20.70 22.02
CA PHE A 365 4.87 -21.18 20.67
C PHE A 365 6.25 -20.75 20.18
N THR A 366 7.23 -21.65 20.26
CA THR A 366 8.64 -21.37 19.90
C THR A 366 9.06 -21.98 18.56
N LYS A 367 8.09 -22.50 17.79
CA LYS A 367 8.33 -22.95 16.41
C LYS A 367 8.35 -21.73 15.47
N LYS A 368 8.63 -21.95 14.18
CA LYS A 368 8.78 -20.87 13.17
C LYS A 368 7.54 -19.98 13.13
N ILE A 369 7.75 -18.66 13.18
CA ILE A 369 6.71 -17.66 12.92
C ILE A 369 7.09 -16.81 11.71
N TYR A 370 6.08 -16.33 10.99
CA TYR A 370 6.20 -15.33 9.93
C TYR A 370 5.33 -14.15 10.30
N VAL A 371 5.87 -12.93 10.26
CA VAL A 371 5.15 -11.73 10.67
C VAL A 371 4.88 -10.88 9.45
N LEU A 372 3.62 -10.67 9.11
CA LEU A 372 3.24 -9.81 8.00
C LEU A 372 3.13 -8.38 8.51
N ILE A 373 3.83 -7.45 7.87
CA ILE A 373 3.88 -6.03 8.24
C ILE A 373 3.61 -5.13 7.03
N GLY A 374 3.24 -3.88 7.30
CA GLY A 374 3.10 -2.84 6.29
C GLY A 374 2.84 -1.49 6.94
N GLU A 375 2.69 -0.45 6.13
CA GLU A 375 2.61 0.95 6.57
C GLU A 375 1.48 1.29 7.55
N HIS A 376 0.50 0.39 7.73
CA HIS A 376 -0.59 0.51 8.68
C HIS A 376 -0.33 -0.11 10.05
N THR A 377 0.79 -0.81 10.21
CA THR A 377 1.31 -1.16 11.51
C THR A 377 1.90 0.11 12.14
N ILE A 378 1.27 0.62 13.19
CA ILE A 378 1.58 1.92 13.82
C ILE A 378 1.75 1.75 15.34
N SER A 379 2.54 2.62 16.00
CA SER A 379 2.58 2.77 17.46
C SER A 379 2.87 1.44 18.18
N GLY A 380 2.06 1.03 19.16
CA GLY A 380 2.22 -0.25 19.85
C GLY A 380 2.28 -1.47 18.92
N GLY A 381 1.72 -1.40 17.70
CA GLY A 381 1.85 -2.43 16.67
C GLY A 381 3.28 -2.55 16.15
N GLU A 382 4.00 -1.44 16.02
CA GLU A 382 5.42 -1.40 15.65
C GLU A 382 6.30 -1.92 16.80
N VAL A 383 5.92 -1.64 18.05
CA VAL A 383 6.58 -2.25 19.22
C VAL A 383 6.42 -3.77 19.22
N LEU A 384 5.24 -4.29 18.85
CA LEU A 384 5.02 -5.72 18.67
C LEU A 384 5.85 -6.29 17.51
N ALA A 385 5.89 -5.60 16.36
CA ALA A 385 6.70 -6.00 15.21
C ALA A 385 8.19 -6.07 15.57
N MET A 386 8.72 -5.06 16.25
CA MET A 386 10.12 -4.99 16.72
C MET A 386 10.46 -6.10 17.73
N ALA A 387 9.54 -6.38 18.66
CA ALA A 387 9.71 -7.49 19.62
C ALA A 387 9.77 -8.84 18.90
N LEU A 388 8.82 -9.11 17.99
CA LEU A 388 8.77 -10.36 17.23
C LEU A 388 9.95 -10.50 16.26
N GLN A 389 10.43 -9.41 15.64
CA GLN A 389 11.61 -9.42 14.76
C GLN A 389 12.87 -9.88 15.51
N SER A 390 12.98 -9.57 16.79
CA SER A 390 14.13 -9.93 17.62
C SER A 390 14.21 -11.43 17.95
N LEU A 391 13.18 -12.21 17.62
CA LEU A 391 13.14 -13.65 17.87
C LEU A 391 13.88 -14.44 16.76
N PRO A 392 14.77 -15.39 17.10
CA PRO A 392 15.59 -16.12 16.12
C PRO A 392 14.80 -17.04 15.18
N HIS A 393 13.53 -17.31 15.50
CA HIS A 393 12.63 -18.13 14.70
C HIS A 393 11.54 -17.29 14.01
N SER A 394 11.65 -15.96 14.03
CA SER A 394 10.77 -15.06 13.29
C SER A 394 11.29 -14.79 11.88
N GLN A 395 10.42 -14.26 11.02
CA GLN A 395 10.75 -13.68 9.73
C GLN A 395 9.65 -12.70 9.34
N LEU A 396 10.01 -11.42 9.16
CA LEU A 396 9.09 -10.37 8.74
C LEU A 396 8.97 -10.34 7.21
N ILE A 397 7.75 -10.16 6.71
CA ILE A 397 7.44 -10.13 5.28
C ILE A 397 6.47 -8.98 5.02
N GLY A 398 6.75 -8.13 4.03
CA GLY A 398 5.86 -7.03 3.67
C GLY A 398 6.63 -5.76 3.34
N GLU A 399 6.03 -4.62 3.71
CA GLU A 399 6.62 -3.28 3.62
C GLU A 399 7.07 -2.83 5.01
N ALA A 400 7.92 -1.80 5.07
CA ALA A 400 8.23 -1.17 6.34
C ALA A 400 6.95 -0.69 7.04
N THR A 401 6.94 -0.74 8.37
CA THR A 401 5.84 -0.18 9.16
C THR A 401 5.84 1.35 9.08
N ASN A 402 4.84 2.02 9.67
CA ASN A 402 4.63 3.45 9.44
C ASN A 402 5.81 4.35 9.86
N GLY A 403 6.57 3.94 10.87
CA GLY A 403 7.57 4.79 11.50
C GLY A 403 6.96 5.87 12.39
N SER A 404 5.79 5.62 12.97
CA SER A 404 5.18 6.47 14.01
C SER A 404 5.15 5.66 15.31
N VAL A 405 6.32 5.46 15.91
CA VAL A 405 6.54 4.51 17.02
C VAL A 405 6.50 5.22 18.37
N SER A 406 6.92 6.49 18.43
CA SER A 406 7.03 7.27 19.65
C SER A 406 5.76 7.22 20.52
N ASP A 407 5.93 7.12 21.83
CA ASP A 407 4.87 7.47 22.77
C ASP A 407 4.47 8.93 22.58
N THR A 408 3.19 9.23 22.74
CA THR A 408 2.63 10.56 22.53
C THR A 408 2.71 11.41 23.79
N LEU A 409 3.05 12.69 23.61
CA LEU A 409 2.88 13.73 24.62
C LEU A 409 1.68 14.59 24.26
N THR A 410 0.75 14.76 25.20
CA THR A 410 -0.47 15.55 25.01
C THR A 410 -0.43 16.81 25.86
N HIS A 411 -0.61 17.97 25.22
CA HIS A 411 -0.79 19.27 25.86
C HIS A 411 -2.22 19.76 25.68
N GLN A 412 -2.89 20.01 26.79
CA GLN A 412 -4.25 20.57 26.80
C GLN A 412 -4.23 22.08 26.56
N LEU A 413 -5.19 22.56 25.76
CA LEU A 413 -5.36 23.98 25.46
C LEU A 413 -6.63 24.54 26.13
N PRO A 414 -6.67 25.83 26.50
CA PRO A 414 -7.78 26.39 27.29
C PRO A 414 -9.14 26.42 26.55
N ASN A 415 -9.13 26.27 25.22
CA ASN A 415 -10.34 26.16 24.40
C ASN A 415 -10.86 24.72 24.26
N GLY A 416 -10.26 23.76 24.98
CA GLY A 416 -10.58 22.34 24.94
C GLY A 416 -10.00 21.60 23.75
N TRP A 417 -9.01 22.18 23.08
CA TRP A 417 -8.21 21.48 22.07
C TRP A 417 -7.06 20.71 22.71
N GLU A 418 -6.58 19.69 22.00
CA GLU A 418 -5.48 18.84 22.43
C GLU A 418 -4.39 18.82 21.37
N LEU A 419 -3.17 19.18 21.76
CA LEU A 419 -1.97 19.05 20.93
C LEU A 419 -1.26 17.75 21.31
N THR A 420 -1.11 16.85 20.35
CA THR A 420 -0.36 15.60 20.50
C THR A 420 0.95 15.70 19.72
N LEU A 421 2.07 15.27 20.30
CA LEU A 421 3.38 15.28 19.63
C LEU A 421 4.29 14.12 20.05
N SER A 422 5.21 13.75 19.16
CA SER A 422 6.20 12.68 19.37
C SER A 422 7.43 13.17 20.13
N HIS A 423 7.82 12.49 21.21
CA HIS A 423 8.86 12.97 22.13
C HIS A 423 9.75 11.86 22.75
N GLU A 424 9.49 10.59 22.44
CA GLU A 424 10.30 9.47 22.88
C GLU A 424 10.98 8.78 21.70
N VAL A 425 12.31 8.71 21.74
CA VAL A 425 13.13 8.10 20.68
C VAL A 425 13.26 6.61 20.95
N TYR A 426 12.64 5.80 20.08
CA TYR A 426 12.77 4.34 20.08
C TYR A 426 13.97 3.91 19.23
N LYS A 427 14.71 2.93 19.74
CA LYS A 427 15.81 2.28 19.03
C LYS A 427 15.65 0.77 19.06
N ASN A 428 15.93 0.13 17.93
CA ASN A 428 15.97 -1.33 17.82
C ASN A 428 17.20 -1.92 18.52
N GLN A 429 17.35 -3.25 18.50
CA GLN A 429 18.49 -3.95 19.09
C GLN A 429 19.85 -3.59 18.45
N ALA A 430 19.86 -3.11 17.20
CA ALA A 430 21.06 -2.60 16.53
C ALA A 430 21.42 -1.16 16.95
N GLY A 431 20.55 -0.48 17.69
CA GLY A 431 20.71 0.91 18.12
C GLY A 431 20.25 1.94 17.09
N GLU A 432 19.53 1.50 16.06
CA GLU A 432 18.98 2.35 14.99
C GLU A 432 17.65 2.94 15.43
N VAL A 433 17.43 4.22 15.11
CA VAL A 433 16.16 4.91 15.38
C VAL A 433 15.12 4.40 14.39
N VAL A 434 13.95 3.99 14.89
CA VAL A 434 12.87 3.41 14.08
C VAL A 434 11.78 4.42 13.71
N GLU A 435 11.75 5.58 14.37
CA GLU A 435 10.86 6.68 13.99
C GLU A 435 11.19 7.13 12.54
N GLY A 436 10.15 7.49 11.78
CA GLY A 436 10.22 7.97 10.39
C GLY A 436 10.57 6.94 9.33
N VAL A 437 11.07 5.77 9.71
CA VAL A 437 11.42 4.67 8.79
C VAL A 437 10.57 3.43 9.03
N GLY A 438 10.19 3.17 10.28
CA GLY A 438 9.47 1.96 10.70
C GLY A 438 10.38 0.75 10.91
N ILE A 439 9.75 -0.39 11.15
CA ILE A 439 10.38 -1.70 11.25
C ILE A 439 10.45 -2.29 9.85
N GLU A 440 11.66 -2.51 9.35
CA GLU A 440 11.88 -3.07 8.02
C GLU A 440 11.60 -4.60 7.97
N PRO A 441 11.08 -5.12 6.86
CA PRO A 441 10.84 -6.55 6.66
C PRO A 441 12.14 -7.31 6.35
N ASP A 442 12.20 -8.60 6.69
CA ASP A 442 13.27 -9.48 6.22
C ASP A 442 13.09 -9.87 4.74
N ILE A 443 11.85 -9.87 4.26
CA ILE A 443 11.47 -10.10 2.87
C ILE A 443 10.57 -8.95 2.42
N GLU A 444 11.13 -8.07 1.60
CA GLU A 444 10.42 -6.93 1.02
C GLU A 444 9.44 -7.39 -0.07
N THR A 445 8.18 -6.98 0.08
CA THR A 445 7.10 -7.12 -0.90
C THR A 445 5.97 -6.21 -0.48
N TYR A 446 5.17 -5.72 -1.43
CA TYR A 446 3.97 -4.96 -1.09
C TYR A 446 3.09 -5.71 -0.10
N ALA A 447 2.63 -5.00 0.94
CA ALA A 447 1.72 -5.55 1.93
C ALA A 447 0.37 -5.91 1.29
N TYR A 448 0.00 -5.21 0.22
CA TYR A 448 -1.26 -5.37 -0.50
C TYR A 448 -1.09 -5.26 -2.02
N ALA A 449 -1.91 -6.00 -2.76
CA ALA A 449 -2.02 -5.89 -4.22
C ALA A 449 -3.50 -5.96 -4.62
N THR A 450 -3.95 -5.14 -5.58
CA THR A 450 -5.36 -5.22 -6.03
C THR A 450 -5.62 -6.50 -6.83
N VAL A 451 -4.59 -7.03 -7.50
CA VAL A 451 -4.62 -8.34 -8.16
C VAL A 451 -4.88 -9.46 -7.16
N ASP A 452 -4.33 -9.39 -5.96
CA ASP A 452 -4.54 -10.39 -4.90
C ASP A 452 -6.03 -10.48 -4.53
N HIS A 453 -6.68 -9.34 -4.27
CA HIS A 453 -8.12 -9.29 -4.00
C HIS A 453 -8.96 -9.80 -5.17
N LYS A 454 -8.61 -9.41 -6.41
CA LYS A 454 -9.28 -9.87 -7.63
C LYS A 454 -9.18 -11.39 -7.77
N TYR A 455 -8.09 -11.99 -7.33
CA TYR A 455 -7.85 -13.42 -7.41
C TYR A 455 -8.23 -14.18 -6.15
N MET A 456 -8.73 -13.51 -5.10
CA MET A 456 -9.04 -14.13 -3.81
C MET A 456 -7.81 -14.85 -3.22
N THR A 457 -6.66 -14.20 -3.26
CA THR A 457 -5.36 -14.70 -2.79
C THR A 457 -4.63 -13.58 -2.05
N ASP A 458 -3.51 -13.90 -1.40
CA ASP A 458 -2.68 -12.96 -0.66
C ASP A 458 -1.21 -13.37 -0.87
N THR A 459 -0.43 -12.53 -1.55
CA THR A 459 0.91 -12.88 -2.00
C THR A 459 1.86 -13.25 -0.85
N PRO A 460 1.99 -12.45 0.24
CA PRO A 460 2.77 -12.85 1.41
C PRO A 460 2.34 -14.19 2.03
N ILE A 461 1.04 -14.44 2.17
CA ILE A 461 0.54 -15.71 2.72
C ILE A 461 0.87 -16.89 1.79
N GLU A 462 0.64 -16.75 0.48
CA GLU A 462 0.94 -17.80 -0.51
C GLU A 462 2.44 -18.09 -0.58
N TYR A 463 3.30 -17.07 -0.42
CA TYR A 463 4.74 -17.26 -0.31
C TYR A 463 5.08 -18.17 0.89
N VAL A 464 4.49 -17.93 2.06
CA VAL A 464 4.67 -18.78 3.25
C VAL A 464 4.11 -20.18 3.00
N MET A 465 2.93 -20.30 2.39
CA MET A 465 2.33 -21.60 2.03
C MET A 465 3.28 -22.41 1.14
N GLN A 466 3.96 -21.78 0.17
CA GLN A 466 4.97 -22.43 -0.67
C GLN A 466 6.16 -22.97 0.13
N GLN A 467 6.67 -22.20 1.11
CA GLN A 467 7.77 -22.67 1.98
C GLN A 467 7.39 -23.91 2.79
N HIS A 468 6.10 -24.05 3.11
CA HIS A 468 5.55 -25.15 3.90
C HIS A 468 4.94 -26.29 3.07
N ASN A 469 4.96 -26.19 1.73
CA ASN A 469 4.31 -27.15 0.83
C ASN A 469 2.80 -27.27 1.05
N VAL A 470 2.20 -26.18 1.55
CA VAL A 470 0.76 -26.09 1.75
C VAL A 470 0.12 -25.77 0.40
N VAL A 471 -0.90 -26.54 0.06
CA VAL A 471 -1.70 -26.35 -1.15
C VAL A 471 -3.06 -25.85 -0.71
N SER A 472 -3.48 -24.70 -1.24
CA SER A 472 -4.83 -24.15 -0.99
C SER A 472 -5.90 -25.21 -1.26
N SER A 473 -6.93 -25.29 -0.40
CA SER A 473 -8.08 -26.17 -0.61
C SER A 473 -8.85 -25.86 -1.91
N HIS A 474 -8.65 -24.66 -2.47
CA HIS A 474 -9.24 -24.17 -3.70
C HIS A 474 -8.40 -24.49 -4.96
N ALA A 475 -7.29 -25.21 -4.81
CA ALA A 475 -6.49 -25.77 -5.88
C ALA A 475 -7.30 -26.58 -6.90
N LYS A 476 -7.04 -26.36 -8.20
CA LYS A 476 -7.54 -27.23 -9.28
C LYS A 476 -6.42 -28.15 -9.78
N SER A 477 -6.75 -29.41 -10.08
CA SER A 477 -5.85 -30.25 -10.87
C SER A 477 -5.79 -29.76 -12.32
N ALA A 478 -4.80 -30.22 -13.10
CA ALA A 478 -4.67 -29.85 -14.50
C ALA A 478 -5.94 -30.19 -15.31
N GLU A 479 -6.59 -31.33 -15.03
CA GLU A 479 -7.83 -31.74 -15.68
C GLU A 479 -9.01 -30.83 -15.32
N LYS A 480 -9.12 -30.45 -14.04
CA LYS A 480 -10.15 -29.49 -13.58
C LYS A 480 -9.90 -28.10 -14.17
N LEU A 481 -8.65 -27.72 -14.36
CA LEU A 481 -8.28 -26.45 -14.97
C LEU A 481 -8.61 -26.43 -16.47
N GLN A 482 -8.31 -27.50 -17.22
CA GLN A 482 -8.77 -27.65 -18.61
C GLN A 482 -10.30 -27.57 -18.72
N GLN A 483 -11.01 -28.21 -17.78
CA GLN A 483 -12.46 -28.13 -17.71
C GLN A 483 -12.95 -26.70 -17.42
N ALA A 484 -12.28 -25.96 -16.53
CA ALA A 484 -12.60 -24.55 -16.26
C ALA A 484 -12.39 -23.67 -17.52
N VAL A 485 -11.31 -23.89 -18.28
CA VAL A 485 -11.08 -23.19 -19.56
C VAL A 485 -12.23 -23.47 -20.55
N ARG A 486 -12.67 -24.73 -20.65
CA ARG A 486 -13.83 -25.10 -21.48
C ARG A 486 -15.12 -24.46 -21.00
N GLU A 487 -15.34 -24.42 -19.70
CA GLU A 487 -16.51 -23.78 -19.12
C GLU A 487 -16.59 -22.30 -19.49
N VAL A 488 -15.48 -21.56 -19.41
CA VAL A 488 -15.41 -20.16 -19.86
C VAL A 488 -15.88 -20.04 -21.32
N VAL A 489 -15.31 -20.81 -22.25
CA VAL A 489 -15.72 -20.81 -23.68
C VAL A 489 -17.23 -21.07 -23.82
N THR A 490 -17.74 -22.11 -23.15
CA THR A 490 -19.16 -22.48 -23.28
C THR A 490 -20.14 -21.51 -22.62
N LYS A 491 -19.74 -20.84 -21.53
CA LYS A 491 -20.61 -19.93 -20.76
C LYS A 491 -20.65 -18.53 -21.33
N THR A 492 -19.62 -18.14 -22.06
CA THR A 492 -19.45 -16.79 -22.60
C THR A 492 -19.65 -16.69 -24.10
N SER A 493 -19.80 -17.83 -24.79
CA SER A 493 -19.77 -17.91 -26.26
C SER A 493 -18.48 -17.40 -26.90
N LEU A 494 -17.39 -17.26 -26.12
CA LEU A 494 -16.08 -16.93 -26.67
C LEU A 494 -15.69 -17.94 -27.76
N PRO A 495 -15.20 -17.49 -28.93
CA PRO A 495 -14.83 -18.40 -30.01
C PRO A 495 -13.68 -19.32 -29.61
N SER A 496 -12.63 -18.76 -28.98
CA SER A 496 -11.52 -19.50 -28.42
C SER A 496 -10.80 -18.76 -27.30
N ILE A 497 -10.01 -19.54 -26.56
CA ILE A 497 -9.10 -19.08 -25.52
C ILE A 497 -7.83 -19.95 -25.56
N SER A 498 -6.68 -19.35 -25.32
CA SER A 498 -5.41 -20.04 -25.10
C SER A 498 -4.72 -19.53 -23.85
N VAL A 499 -4.27 -20.45 -23.00
CA VAL A 499 -3.69 -20.14 -21.69
C VAL A 499 -2.35 -20.83 -21.48
N ALA A 500 -1.49 -20.20 -20.68
CA ALA A 500 -0.26 -20.80 -20.18
C ALA A 500 -0.02 -20.39 -18.72
N VAL A 501 0.55 -21.29 -17.92
CA VAL A 501 1.02 -21.02 -16.56
C VAL A 501 2.52 -21.27 -16.50
N ILE A 502 3.24 -20.31 -15.95
CA ILE A 502 4.69 -20.37 -15.73
C ILE A 502 4.93 -20.50 -14.22
N LYS A 503 5.86 -21.37 -13.84
CA LYS A 503 6.42 -21.43 -12.50
C LYS A 503 7.94 -21.36 -12.63
N ASP A 504 8.55 -20.43 -11.91
CA ASP A 504 9.95 -20.05 -12.09
C ASP A 504 10.22 -19.64 -13.54
N ASP A 505 11.01 -20.42 -14.28
CA ASP A 505 11.38 -20.23 -15.68
C ASP A 505 10.72 -21.25 -16.63
N LYS A 506 9.75 -22.04 -16.13
CA LYS A 506 9.16 -23.18 -16.85
C LYS A 506 7.67 -23.04 -17.02
N VAL A 507 7.20 -23.45 -18.19
CA VAL A 507 5.76 -23.59 -18.45
C VAL A 507 5.28 -24.90 -17.82
N VAL A 508 4.38 -24.81 -16.84
CA VAL A 508 3.84 -25.95 -16.09
C VAL A 508 2.44 -26.36 -16.55
N PHE A 509 1.74 -25.49 -17.28
CA PHE A 509 0.45 -25.78 -17.90
C PHE A 509 0.27 -24.99 -19.18
N GLU A 510 -0.31 -25.64 -20.20
CA GLU A 510 -0.72 -25.00 -21.45
C GLU A 510 -2.03 -25.65 -21.90
N HIS A 511 -3.00 -24.85 -22.31
CA HIS A 511 -4.24 -25.35 -22.90
C HIS A 511 -4.82 -24.36 -23.90
N ALA A 512 -5.52 -24.86 -24.91
CA ALA A 512 -6.33 -24.04 -25.79
C ALA A 512 -7.67 -24.73 -26.02
N GLU A 513 -8.74 -23.94 -26.08
CA GLU A 513 -10.09 -24.43 -26.30
C GLU A 513 -10.80 -23.55 -27.34
N GLY A 514 -11.66 -24.14 -28.17
CA GLY A 514 -12.47 -23.45 -29.16
C GLY A 514 -11.83 -23.38 -30.54
N PHE A 515 -12.22 -22.38 -31.32
CA PHE A 515 -11.85 -22.21 -32.72
C PHE A 515 -11.16 -20.86 -32.97
N ALA A 516 -9.99 -20.93 -33.59
CA ALA A 516 -9.30 -19.75 -34.13
C ALA A 516 -10.11 -19.09 -35.25
N ASN A 517 -10.94 -19.87 -35.95
CA ASN A 517 -11.88 -19.38 -36.96
C ASN A 517 -13.14 -20.27 -36.95
N LEU A 518 -14.27 -19.69 -36.54
CA LEU A 518 -15.58 -20.35 -36.46
C LEU A 518 -16.11 -20.74 -37.84
N GLU A 519 -16.03 -19.85 -38.82
CA GLU A 519 -16.58 -20.06 -40.17
C GLU A 519 -15.88 -21.21 -40.91
N GLN A 520 -14.57 -21.35 -40.70
CA GLN A 520 -13.72 -22.35 -41.32
C GLN A 520 -13.51 -23.60 -40.45
N ASN A 521 -14.06 -23.62 -39.22
CA ASN A 521 -13.86 -24.68 -38.22
C ASN A 521 -12.37 -24.98 -37.94
N ILE A 522 -11.54 -23.93 -37.85
CA ILE A 522 -10.11 -24.09 -37.52
C ILE A 522 -9.97 -24.13 -36.00
N PRO A 523 -9.53 -25.25 -35.40
CA PRO A 523 -9.37 -25.34 -33.95
C PRO A 523 -8.24 -24.43 -33.46
N ALA A 524 -8.44 -23.80 -32.31
CA ALA A 524 -7.39 -23.08 -31.63
C ALA A 524 -6.36 -24.04 -31.03
N THR A 525 -5.10 -23.62 -31.00
CA THR A 525 -4.00 -24.33 -30.33
C THR A 525 -3.16 -23.34 -29.54
N VAL A 526 -2.28 -23.83 -28.67
CA VAL A 526 -1.33 -22.96 -27.93
C VAL A 526 -0.26 -22.32 -28.82
N ASN A 527 -0.19 -22.75 -30.09
CA ASN A 527 0.64 -22.13 -31.13
C ASN A 527 -0.16 -21.15 -32.01
N THR A 528 -1.49 -21.06 -31.88
CA THR A 528 -2.29 -20.12 -32.67
C THR A 528 -1.91 -18.70 -32.27
N PRO A 529 -1.50 -17.83 -33.22
CA PRO A 529 -1.25 -16.43 -32.94
C PRO A 529 -2.56 -15.68 -32.67
N TYR A 530 -2.58 -14.85 -31.65
CA TYR A 530 -3.67 -13.91 -31.36
C TYR A 530 -3.13 -12.50 -31.47
N ASN A 531 -3.92 -11.55 -31.96
CA ASN A 531 -3.65 -10.14 -31.69
C ASN A 531 -3.75 -9.95 -30.17
N VAL A 532 -2.76 -9.31 -29.54
CA VAL A 532 -2.70 -9.17 -28.07
C VAL A 532 -2.90 -7.75 -27.56
N ALA A 533 -3.38 -6.87 -28.43
CA ALA A 533 -3.65 -5.48 -28.08
C ALA A 533 -2.45 -4.87 -27.33
N SER A 534 -2.71 -4.24 -26.18
CA SER A 534 -1.71 -3.46 -25.44
C SER A 534 -0.54 -4.23 -24.85
N ILE A 535 -0.55 -5.57 -24.82
CA ILE A 535 0.67 -6.35 -24.53
C ILE A 535 1.80 -6.02 -25.54
N SER A 536 1.44 -5.54 -26.74
CA SER A 536 2.37 -5.00 -27.74
C SER A 536 3.34 -3.95 -27.18
N LYS A 537 2.88 -3.11 -26.24
CA LYS A 537 3.68 -2.06 -25.61
C LYS A 537 4.79 -2.66 -24.75
N ALA A 538 4.45 -3.64 -23.92
CA ALA A 538 5.40 -4.35 -23.06
C ALA A 538 6.51 -5.02 -23.88
N VAL A 539 6.17 -5.62 -25.03
CA VAL A 539 7.16 -6.19 -25.96
C VAL A 539 8.04 -5.11 -26.59
N THR A 540 7.44 -3.97 -26.97
CA THR A 540 8.18 -2.80 -27.46
C THR A 540 9.15 -2.25 -26.40
N GLY A 541 8.75 -2.23 -25.13
CA GLY A 541 9.60 -1.84 -23.99
C GLY A 541 10.86 -2.69 -23.87
N VAL A 542 10.77 -4.00 -24.11
CA VAL A 542 11.95 -4.90 -24.13
C VAL A 542 12.94 -4.45 -25.21
N ALA A 543 12.47 -4.13 -26.42
CA ALA A 543 13.32 -3.64 -27.50
C ALA A 543 13.94 -2.27 -27.19
N ILE A 544 13.17 -1.35 -26.59
CA ILE A 544 13.68 -0.05 -26.14
C ILE A 544 14.82 -0.26 -25.14
N MET A 545 14.63 -1.14 -24.16
CA MET A 545 15.68 -1.44 -23.17
C MET A 545 16.89 -2.14 -23.77
N GLN A 546 16.75 -2.94 -24.84
CA GLN A 546 17.91 -3.46 -25.57
C GLN A 546 18.74 -2.32 -26.20
N LEU A 547 18.08 -1.28 -26.70
CA LEU A 547 18.75 -0.12 -27.29
C LEU A 547 19.37 0.80 -26.23
N VAL A 548 18.74 0.91 -25.04
CA VAL A 548 19.34 1.55 -23.85
C VAL A 548 20.60 0.80 -23.43
N GLU A 549 20.51 -0.52 -23.28
CA GLU A 549 21.64 -1.39 -22.90
C GLU A 549 22.83 -1.27 -23.88
N GLN A 550 22.56 -0.99 -25.15
CA GLN A 550 23.55 -0.82 -26.22
C GLN A 550 24.09 0.62 -26.35
N ASP A 551 23.71 1.53 -25.45
CA ASP A 551 24.03 2.96 -25.50
C ASP A 551 23.59 3.66 -26.81
N VAL A 552 22.57 3.11 -27.50
CA VAL A 552 22.01 3.71 -28.73
C VAL A 552 21.08 4.87 -28.40
N LEU A 553 20.37 4.77 -27.28
CA LEU A 553 19.47 5.80 -26.76
C LEU A 553 19.47 5.81 -25.23
N SER A 554 18.93 6.88 -24.65
CA SER A 554 18.65 6.99 -23.22
C SER A 554 17.15 7.20 -23.02
N LEU A 555 16.59 6.68 -21.92
CA LEU A 555 15.22 7.03 -21.52
C LEU A 555 15.08 8.54 -21.27
N ASP A 556 16.16 9.23 -20.87
CA ASP A 556 16.15 10.67 -20.62
C ASP A 556 16.40 11.52 -21.88
N ASP A 557 16.43 10.89 -23.06
CA ASP A 557 16.49 11.61 -24.31
C ASP A 557 15.28 12.52 -24.49
N LYS A 558 15.54 13.79 -24.78
CA LYS A 558 14.52 14.77 -25.14
C LYS A 558 13.97 14.44 -26.52
N LEU A 559 12.65 14.48 -26.66
CA LEU A 559 11.98 14.17 -27.93
C LEU A 559 12.44 15.08 -29.08
N THR A 560 12.78 16.33 -28.78
CA THR A 560 13.33 17.29 -29.76
C THR A 560 14.70 16.88 -30.32
N ASP A 561 15.42 16.00 -29.62
CA ASP A 561 16.74 15.51 -30.02
C ASP A 561 16.67 14.13 -30.72
N MET A 562 15.46 13.58 -30.94
CA MET A 562 15.24 12.23 -31.50
C MET A 562 14.92 12.22 -33.01
N ASN A 563 15.24 13.31 -33.74
CA ASN A 563 15.07 13.42 -35.21
C ASN A 563 13.61 13.30 -35.71
N LEU A 564 12.63 13.75 -34.93
CA LEU A 564 11.24 13.89 -35.38
C LEU A 564 11.08 15.03 -36.40
N SER A 565 10.12 14.94 -37.32
CA SER A 565 9.85 16.02 -38.28
C SER A 565 8.98 17.16 -37.75
N PHE A 566 8.54 17.05 -36.49
CA PHE A 566 7.65 17.97 -35.78
C PHE A 566 8.03 18.03 -34.30
N ASP A 567 7.53 19.04 -33.58
CA ASP A 567 7.71 19.17 -32.13
C ASP A 567 6.48 18.61 -31.40
N PRO A 568 6.61 17.52 -30.63
CA PRO A 568 5.50 16.92 -29.89
C PRO A 568 5.32 17.50 -28.48
N ASN A 569 6.05 18.55 -28.09
CA ASN A 569 5.85 19.16 -26.77
C ASN A 569 4.52 19.93 -26.71
N ASN A 570 3.91 19.94 -25.52
CA ASN A 570 2.69 20.72 -25.29
C ASN A 570 2.98 22.21 -25.50
N PRO A 571 2.35 22.89 -26.49
CA PRO A 571 2.67 24.27 -26.84
C PRO A 571 2.31 25.29 -25.75
N THR A 572 1.53 24.86 -24.75
CA THR A 572 1.11 25.71 -23.61
C THR A 572 2.03 25.57 -22.40
N SER A 573 2.97 24.61 -22.41
CA SER A 573 3.99 24.43 -21.36
C SER A 573 5.35 24.89 -21.86
N SER A 574 5.83 26.05 -21.36
CA SER A 574 7.16 26.56 -21.69
C SER A 574 8.28 26.02 -20.78
N GLU A 575 7.92 25.37 -19.67
CA GLU A 575 8.84 24.99 -18.59
C GLU A 575 9.19 23.49 -18.58
N SER A 576 8.33 22.60 -19.12
CA SER A 576 8.56 21.14 -19.14
C SER A 576 8.96 20.65 -20.54
N THR A 577 10.06 19.88 -20.64
CA THR A 577 10.47 19.22 -21.90
C THR A 577 10.18 17.73 -21.82
N MET A 578 9.46 17.20 -22.81
CA MET A 578 9.13 15.77 -22.87
C MET A 578 10.36 14.91 -23.19
N THR A 579 10.53 13.81 -22.45
CA THR A 579 11.58 12.79 -22.66
C THR A 579 10.96 11.45 -23.07
N LEU A 580 11.78 10.53 -23.57
CA LEU A 580 11.32 9.17 -23.87
C LEU A 580 10.75 8.48 -22.62
N ARG A 581 11.36 8.70 -21.44
CA ARG A 581 10.92 8.24 -20.13
C ARG A 581 9.46 8.60 -19.90
N HIS A 582 9.10 9.87 -20.09
CA HIS A 582 7.72 10.33 -19.91
C HIS A 582 6.71 9.60 -20.82
N LEU A 583 7.11 9.20 -22.04
CA LEU A 583 6.22 8.45 -22.92
C LEU A 583 6.07 6.98 -22.48
N VAL A 584 7.19 6.32 -22.14
CA VAL A 584 7.18 4.90 -21.77
C VAL A 584 6.58 4.63 -20.38
N THR A 585 6.48 5.65 -19.53
CA THR A 585 5.82 5.60 -18.23
C THR A 585 4.41 6.20 -18.23
N HIS A 586 3.90 6.62 -19.40
CA HIS A 586 2.61 7.30 -19.51
C HIS A 586 2.50 8.61 -18.69
N THR A 587 3.59 9.34 -18.49
CA THR A 587 3.61 10.62 -17.75
C THR A 587 3.88 11.83 -18.64
N SER A 588 3.72 11.69 -19.95
CA SER A 588 4.01 12.75 -20.93
C SER A 588 2.98 13.87 -21.00
N GLY A 589 1.80 13.70 -20.41
CA GLY A 589 0.64 14.57 -20.62
C GLY A 589 -0.04 14.41 -21.98
N VAL A 590 0.50 13.61 -22.91
CA VAL A 590 -0.18 13.20 -24.15
C VAL A 590 -1.33 12.27 -23.77
N LYS A 591 -2.52 12.54 -24.29
CA LYS A 591 -3.71 11.71 -24.11
C LYS A 591 -4.16 11.12 -25.44
N ASP A 592 -4.94 10.04 -25.37
CA ASP A 592 -5.70 9.56 -26.51
C ASP A 592 -6.93 10.46 -26.70
N SER A 593 -7.06 11.08 -27.87
CA SER A 593 -8.18 11.95 -28.18
C SER A 593 -9.47 11.16 -28.31
N ASP A 594 -10.61 11.85 -28.28
CA ASP A 594 -11.94 11.31 -28.60
C ASP A 594 -12.06 10.79 -30.04
N ARG A 595 -11.01 10.97 -30.87
CA ARG A 595 -10.92 10.46 -32.24
C ARG A 595 -9.85 9.39 -32.43
N PHE A 596 -9.11 8.99 -31.39
CA PHE A 596 -8.06 7.97 -31.49
C PHE A 596 -8.58 6.66 -32.11
N PHE A 597 -9.77 6.21 -31.73
CA PHE A 597 -10.37 4.98 -32.25
C PHE A 597 -10.62 5.01 -33.78
N CYS A 598 -10.64 6.20 -34.40
CA CYS A 598 -10.74 6.35 -35.86
C CYS A 598 -9.44 5.98 -36.60
N THR A 599 -8.35 5.70 -35.89
CA THR A 599 -7.05 5.30 -36.48
C THR A 599 -6.94 3.80 -36.75
N TYR A 600 -7.91 3.02 -36.27
CA TYR A 600 -8.07 1.61 -36.59
C TYR A 600 -8.68 1.52 -37.98
N TYR A 601 -8.12 0.72 -38.89
CA TYR A 601 -8.57 0.68 -40.28
C TYR A 601 -8.75 -0.75 -40.79
N LYS A 602 -9.73 -0.95 -41.67
CA LYS A 602 -9.93 -2.23 -42.35
C LYS A 602 -8.86 -2.38 -43.45
N TYR A 603 -8.21 -3.54 -43.54
CA TYR A 603 -7.20 -3.78 -44.56
C TYR A 603 -7.77 -3.75 -46.00
N GLU A 604 -9.05 -4.09 -46.18
CA GLU A 604 -9.71 -4.15 -47.49
C GLU A 604 -9.81 -2.78 -48.18
N ASP A 605 -10.20 -1.75 -47.44
CA ASP A 605 -10.55 -0.44 -48.00
C ASP A 605 -9.85 0.75 -47.31
N GLN A 606 -9.06 0.48 -46.26
CA GLN A 606 -8.38 1.47 -45.42
C GLN A 606 -9.32 2.46 -44.72
N LEU A 607 -10.63 2.21 -44.71
CA LEU A 607 -11.59 3.04 -43.99
C LEU A 607 -11.58 2.71 -42.49
N PRO A 608 -11.97 3.66 -41.62
CA PRO A 608 -12.02 3.43 -40.18
C PRO A 608 -12.79 2.16 -39.80
N LEU A 609 -12.31 1.39 -38.83
CA LEU A 609 -13.02 0.22 -38.31
C LEU A 609 -14.31 0.65 -37.59
N ALA A 610 -14.27 1.81 -36.93
CA ALA A 610 -15.37 2.40 -36.16
C ALA A 610 -16.71 2.45 -36.92
N THR A 611 -16.68 2.57 -38.25
CA THR A 611 -17.87 2.59 -39.11
C THR A 611 -18.74 1.33 -38.93
N MET A 612 -18.12 0.20 -38.59
CA MET A 612 -18.82 -1.07 -38.38
C MET A 612 -19.65 -1.11 -37.10
N PHE A 613 -19.27 -0.30 -36.11
CA PHE A 613 -19.95 -0.22 -34.82
C PHE A 613 -21.02 0.88 -34.81
N GLY A 614 -21.23 1.59 -35.94
CA GLY A 614 -22.19 2.69 -36.04
C GLY A 614 -21.76 3.94 -35.27
N LEU A 615 -20.47 4.07 -34.98
CA LEU A 615 -19.89 5.20 -34.27
C LEU A 615 -19.65 6.37 -35.23
N THR A 616 -20.53 7.38 -35.17
CA THR A 616 -20.59 8.46 -36.18
C THR A 616 -19.58 9.60 -35.95
N PHE A 617 -18.60 9.43 -35.07
CA PHE A 617 -17.60 10.47 -34.79
C PHE A 617 -16.37 10.37 -35.71
N CYS A 618 -16.25 9.29 -36.48
CA CYS A 618 -15.24 9.12 -37.52
C CYS A 618 -15.75 9.58 -38.89
N GLU A 619 -14.82 9.97 -39.77
CA GLU A 619 -15.13 10.28 -41.17
C GLU A 619 -15.11 8.99 -41.99
N ASP A 620 -16.29 8.40 -42.17
CA ASP A 620 -16.51 7.04 -42.68
C ASP A 620 -16.12 6.84 -44.16
N ASP A 621 -15.87 7.91 -44.91
CA ASP A 621 -15.56 7.90 -46.34
C ASP A 621 -14.10 8.27 -46.68
N ILE A 622 -13.28 8.56 -45.67
CA ILE A 622 -11.89 8.97 -45.86
C ILE A 622 -10.94 7.90 -45.28
N PRO A 623 -10.04 7.32 -46.10
CA PRO A 623 -9.05 6.35 -45.63
C PRO A 623 -8.18 6.89 -44.48
N VAL A 624 -7.78 6.00 -43.58
CA VAL A 624 -6.87 6.32 -42.47
C VAL A 624 -5.45 6.51 -42.99
N THR A 625 -4.74 7.50 -42.45
CA THR A 625 -3.31 7.71 -42.73
C THR A 625 -2.49 6.60 -42.07
N THR A 626 -1.96 5.66 -42.86
CA THR A 626 -1.18 4.51 -42.35
C THR A 626 0.32 4.77 -42.22
N ASN A 627 0.81 5.90 -42.72
CA ASN A 627 2.19 6.32 -42.47
C ASN A 627 2.29 7.00 -41.11
N LEU A 628 2.98 6.37 -40.15
CA LEU A 628 3.03 6.83 -38.76
C LEU A 628 3.57 8.27 -38.60
N GLU A 629 4.64 8.65 -39.32
CA GLU A 629 5.15 10.04 -39.28
C GLU A 629 4.07 11.02 -39.74
N GLN A 630 3.42 10.73 -40.87
CA GLN A 630 2.40 11.60 -41.42
C GLN A 630 1.20 11.71 -40.47
N LEU A 631 0.76 10.60 -39.89
CA LEU A 631 -0.32 10.59 -38.91
C LEU A 631 0.03 11.45 -37.71
N LEU A 632 1.19 11.23 -37.09
CA LEU A 632 1.59 11.97 -35.91
C LEU A 632 1.76 13.47 -36.21
N ALA A 633 2.48 13.81 -37.28
CA ALA A 633 2.83 15.19 -37.60
C ALA A 633 1.67 16.02 -38.17
N GLN A 634 0.81 15.42 -38.99
CA GLN A 634 -0.21 16.15 -39.76
C GLN A 634 -1.62 15.92 -39.22
N ASP A 635 -1.93 14.71 -38.75
CA ASP A 635 -3.29 14.35 -38.37
C ASP A 635 -3.52 14.35 -36.85
N TYR A 636 -2.48 14.22 -36.03
CA TYR A 636 -2.61 14.17 -34.56
C TYR A 636 -2.11 15.45 -33.87
N PHE A 637 -0.80 15.73 -33.92
CA PHE A 637 -0.21 16.86 -33.18
C PHE A 637 -0.38 18.23 -33.86
N SER A 638 -1.01 18.28 -35.03
CA SER A 638 -1.40 19.52 -35.71
C SER A 638 -2.69 20.08 -35.10
N GLU A 639 -2.77 21.40 -34.89
CA GLU A 639 -3.99 22.08 -34.37
C GLU A 639 -5.24 21.81 -35.23
N GLN A 640 -5.06 21.55 -36.52
CA GLN A 640 -6.15 21.19 -37.46
C GLN A 640 -6.09 19.72 -37.89
N GLY A 641 -5.36 18.90 -37.14
CA GLY A 641 -5.21 17.48 -37.41
C GLY A 641 -6.55 16.76 -37.34
N ARG A 642 -6.77 15.81 -38.25
CA ARG A 642 -8.01 15.03 -38.36
C ARG A 642 -8.39 14.31 -37.07
N TYR A 643 -7.39 13.85 -36.32
CA TYR A 643 -7.51 13.06 -35.11
C TYR A 643 -7.19 13.86 -33.83
N ALA A 644 -6.93 15.16 -33.92
CA ALA A 644 -6.67 16.00 -32.75
C ALA A 644 -7.91 16.09 -31.82
N GLY A 645 -9.11 16.06 -32.39
CA GLY A 645 -10.37 16.01 -31.65
C GLY A 645 -10.54 17.17 -30.68
N SER A 646 -10.89 16.85 -29.43
CA SER A 646 -10.99 17.76 -28.29
C SER A 646 -9.64 18.20 -27.72
N GLY A 647 -8.53 17.65 -28.22
CA GLY A 647 -7.16 17.95 -27.78
C GLY A 647 -6.33 16.68 -27.62
N VAL A 648 -5.02 16.83 -27.78
CA VAL A 648 -4.04 15.72 -27.71
C VAL A 648 -3.19 15.72 -26.44
N TYR A 649 -3.37 16.72 -25.59
CA TYR A 649 -2.78 16.80 -24.25
C TYR A 649 -3.87 16.89 -23.18
N LEU A 650 -3.53 16.52 -21.95
CA LEU A 650 -4.33 16.83 -20.78
C LEU A 650 -4.39 18.35 -20.55
N ASP A 651 -5.41 18.79 -19.81
CA ASP A 651 -5.68 20.21 -19.61
C ASP A 651 -4.87 20.78 -18.44
N GLY A 652 -4.47 22.05 -18.55
CA GLY A 652 -3.82 22.79 -17.46
C GLY A 652 -2.47 22.21 -17.05
N VAL A 653 -2.22 22.12 -15.73
CA VAL A 653 -0.95 21.61 -15.18
C VAL A 653 -0.75 20.12 -15.51
N TYR A 654 -1.83 19.34 -15.59
CA TYR A 654 -1.77 17.91 -15.91
C TYR A 654 -1.26 17.61 -17.33
N GLY A 655 -1.33 18.59 -18.24
CA GLY A 655 -0.77 18.48 -19.59
C GLY A 655 0.74 18.64 -19.67
N GLN A 656 1.42 18.88 -18.55
CA GLN A 656 2.87 18.98 -18.48
C GLN A 656 3.48 17.60 -18.24
N ALA A 657 4.69 17.39 -18.79
CA ALA A 657 5.35 16.10 -18.66
C ALA A 657 5.92 15.93 -17.24
N GLY A 658 5.67 14.78 -16.63
CA GLY A 658 6.09 14.46 -15.28
C GLY A 658 5.12 14.89 -14.17
N GLU A 659 3.89 15.31 -14.49
CA GLU A 659 2.92 15.74 -13.48
C GLU A 659 1.92 14.64 -13.07
N VAL A 660 1.38 13.90 -14.05
CA VAL A 660 0.41 12.83 -13.80
C VAL A 660 0.63 11.65 -14.73
N MET A 661 0.30 10.44 -14.26
CA MET A 661 0.19 9.28 -15.11
C MET A 661 -1.16 9.30 -15.84
N SER A 662 -1.13 9.17 -17.16
CA SER A 662 -2.30 8.98 -18.00
C SER A 662 -1.98 8.07 -19.17
N TYR A 663 -2.58 6.88 -19.15
CA TYR A 663 -2.40 5.89 -20.19
C TYR A 663 -2.69 6.48 -21.59
N SER A 664 -1.76 6.28 -22.52
CA SER A 664 -1.89 6.77 -23.89
C SER A 664 -1.26 5.84 -24.92
N ASN A 665 -2.10 5.37 -25.83
CA ASN A 665 -1.71 4.67 -27.05
C ASN A 665 -0.90 5.59 -27.99
N MET A 666 -1.32 6.85 -28.13
CA MET A 666 -0.60 7.83 -28.95
C MET A 666 0.78 8.19 -28.40
N GLY A 667 0.91 8.28 -27.08
CA GLY A 667 2.20 8.40 -26.43
C GLY A 667 3.13 7.21 -26.75
N THR A 668 2.57 6.00 -26.79
CA THR A 668 3.32 4.79 -27.15
C THR A 668 3.76 4.81 -28.62
N ALA A 669 2.86 5.17 -29.52
CA ALA A 669 3.16 5.29 -30.95
C ALA A 669 4.25 6.34 -31.19
N LEU A 670 4.19 7.48 -30.50
CA LEU A 670 5.21 8.52 -30.53
C LEU A 670 6.55 8.01 -29.99
N ALA A 671 6.57 7.26 -28.89
CA ALA A 671 7.79 6.68 -28.32
C ALA A 671 8.48 5.75 -29.30
N ALA A 672 7.75 4.78 -29.86
CA ALA A 672 8.29 3.82 -30.81
C ALA A 672 8.82 4.52 -32.07
N HIS A 673 8.08 5.51 -32.59
CA HIS A 673 8.52 6.30 -33.74
C HIS A 673 9.78 7.11 -33.45
N ALA A 674 9.85 7.79 -32.31
CA ALA A 674 11.04 8.54 -31.90
C ALA A 674 12.27 7.62 -31.77
N VAL A 675 12.09 6.41 -31.21
CA VAL A 675 13.12 5.38 -31.14
C VAL A 675 13.60 4.95 -32.53
N GLU A 676 12.70 4.66 -33.47
CA GLU A 676 13.06 4.34 -34.86
C GLU A 676 13.87 5.44 -35.53
N LYS A 677 13.50 6.71 -35.32
CA LYS A 677 14.20 7.87 -35.88
C LYS A 677 15.57 8.10 -35.27
N LYS A 678 15.69 7.97 -33.96
CA LYS A 678 16.97 8.11 -33.27
C LYS A 678 17.93 6.98 -33.62
N ALA A 679 17.45 5.74 -33.61
CA ALA A 679 18.26 4.56 -33.86
C ALA A 679 18.44 4.23 -35.36
N ALA A 680 17.72 4.93 -36.24
CA ALA A 680 17.74 4.73 -37.70
C ALA A 680 17.50 3.27 -38.12
N LEU A 681 16.48 2.65 -37.52
CA LEU A 681 16.11 1.25 -37.73
C LEU A 681 14.59 1.08 -37.90
N ASN A 682 14.16 -0.09 -38.38
CA ASN A 682 12.78 -0.53 -38.28
C ASN A 682 12.62 -1.40 -37.02
N LEU A 683 11.79 -0.96 -36.08
CA LEU A 683 11.72 -1.57 -34.75
C LEU A 683 11.06 -2.96 -34.79
N ALA A 684 10.14 -3.20 -35.74
CA ALA A 684 9.49 -4.50 -35.91
C ALA A 684 10.48 -5.56 -36.45
N GLU A 685 11.30 -5.20 -37.43
CA GLU A 685 12.39 -6.06 -37.94
C GLU A 685 13.48 -6.29 -36.88
N TYR A 686 13.80 -5.26 -36.11
CA TYR A 686 14.73 -5.35 -34.99
C TYR A 686 14.22 -6.34 -33.92
N MET A 687 12.96 -6.23 -33.48
CA MET A 687 12.37 -7.18 -32.53
C MET A 687 12.34 -8.62 -33.06
N ASN A 688 12.05 -8.80 -34.35
CA ASN A 688 12.06 -10.13 -34.96
C ASN A 688 13.45 -10.78 -34.85
N THR A 689 14.51 -10.04 -35.14
CA THR A 689 15.89 -10.56 -35.15
C THR A 689 16.56 -10.59 -33.77
N SER A 690 16.19 -9.70 -32.86
CA SER A 690 16.85 -9.52 -31.56
C SER A 690 16.09 -10.13 -30.38
N ILE A 691 14.82 -10.49 -30.56
CA ILE A 691 13.96 -11.07 -29.52
C ILE A 691 13.32 -12.36 -30.02
N PHE A 692 12.53 -12.31 -31.09
CA PHE A 692 11.68 -13.43 -31.49
C PHE A 692 12.47 -14.62 -32.03
N GLU A 693 13.39 -14.40 -32.96
CA GLU A 693 14.26 -15.45 -33.50
C GLU A 693 15.15 -16.10 -32.42
N PRO A 694 15.87 -15.34 -31.56
CA PRO A 694 16.66 -15.91 -30.47
C PRO A 694 15.86 -16.77 -29.49
N LEU A 695 14.64 -16.34 -29.14
CA LEU A 695 13.75 -17.10 -28.24
C LEU A 695 12.98 -18.21 -28.97
N GLY A 696 13.15 -18.35 -30.29
CA GLY A 696 12.43 -19.35 -31.10
C GLY A 696 10.92 -19.13 -31.10
N MET A 697 10.49 -17.87 -31.11
CA MET A 697 9.09 -17.43 -31.15
C MET A 697 8.57 -17.43 -32.60
N LYS A 698 8.21 -18.61 -33.10
CA LYS A 698 7.88 -18.85 -34.52
C LYS A 698 6.47 -18.44 -34.93
N ASN A 699 5.58 -18.23 -33.97
CA ASN A 699 4.18 -17.87 -34.14
C ASN A 699 3.94 -16.43 -33.64
N THR A 700 4.92 -15.57 -33.88
CA THR A 700 4.93 -14.17 -33.44
C THR A 700 5.31 -13.27 -34.61
N GLN A 701 4.46 -12.29 -34.96
CA GLN A 701 4.72 -11.28 -35.99
C GLN A 701 3.94 -9.99 -35.71
N TRP A 702 4.54 -8.84 -36.04
CA TRP A 702 3.84 -7.55 -36.09
C TRP A 702 2.88 -7.49 -37.29
N ASP A 703 3.43 -7.75 -38.48
CA ASP A 703 2.64 -7.90 -39.71
C ASP A 703 2.09 -9.33 -39.77
N HIS A 704 0.79 -9.48 -39.54
CA HIS A 704 0.13 -10.78 -39.53
C HIS A 704 0.27 -11.55 -40.86
N THR A 705 0.51 -10.86 -41.99
CA THR A 705 0.68 -11.51 -43.29
C THR A 705 2.00 -12.28 -43.41
N LYS A 706 2.94 -12.02 -42.50
CA LYS A 706 4.21 -12.76 -42.38
C LYS A 706 4.09 -14.04 -41.55
N LEU A 707 2.93 -14.29 -40.91
CA LEU A 707 2.67 -15.56 -40.24
C LEU A 707 2.58 -16.70 -41.26
N SER A 708 2.81 -17.93 -40.78
CA SER A 708 2.68 -19.12 -41.63
C SER A 708 1.26 -19.24 -42.17
N ALA A 709 1.12 -19.52 -43.47
CA ALA A 709 -0.19 -19.81 -44.06
C ALA A 709 -0.87 -21.05 -43.43
N ASP A 710 -0.09 -21.97 -42.85
CA ASP A 710 -0.59 -23.14 -42.13
C ASP A 710 -0.99 -22.83 -40.67
N ASN A 711 -0.61 -21.65 -40.15
CA ASN A 711 -0.94 -21.20 -38.80
C ASN A 711 -1.20 -19.67 -38.81
N PRO A 712 -2.27 -19.22 -39.50
CA PRO A 712 -2.65 -17.81 -39.51
C PRO A 712 -3.07 -17.35 -38.12
N LYS A 713 -3.13 -16.03 -37.90
CA LYS A 713 -3.71 -15.49 -36.66
C LYS A 713 -5.16 -15.93 -36.49
N ALA A 714 -5.62 -15.98 -35.24
CA ALA A 714 -7.02 -16.17 -34.90
C ALA A 714 -7.85 -14.99 -35.43
N LEU A 715 -9.00 -15.30 -36.04
CA LEU A 715 -9.96 -14.29 -36.47
C LEU A 715 -10.63 -13.69 -35.23
N GLN A 716 -10.76 -12.37 -35.20
CA GLN A 716 -11.30 -11.62 -34.06
C GLN A 716 -12.83 -11.51 -34.17
N TYR A 717 -13.52 -11.64 -33.03
CA TYR A 717 -14.99 -11.62 -32.98
C TYR A 717 -15.52 -10.68 -31.90
N ASN A 718 -16.52 -9.88 -32.24
CA ASN A 718 -17.32 -9.19 -31.23
C ASN A 718 -18.52 -10.06 -30.84
N ILE A 719 -18.79 -10.21 -29.54
CA ILE A 719 -19.96 -10.89 -29.00
C ILE A 719 -21.04 -9.85 -28.68
N ASP A 720 -22.25 -10.04 -29.21
CA ASP A 720 -23.38 -9.13 -28.97
C ASP A 720 -24.14 -9.42 -27.66
N GLU A 721 -25.15 -8.61 -27.36
CA GLU A 721 -25.99 -8.75 -26.16
C GLU A 721 -26.74 -10.09 -26.09
N GLU A 722 -26.98 -10.75 -27.22
CA GLU A 722 -27.59 -12.07 -27.33
C GLU A 722 -26.58 -13.22 -27.17
N GLY A 723 -25.28 -12.91 -27.09
CA GLY A 723 -24.20 -13.88 -26.99
C GLY A 723 -23.80 -14.50 -28.34
N ALA A 724 -24.17 -13.87 -29.46
CA ALA A 724 -23.76 -14.30 -30.79
C ALA A 724 -22.43 -13.67 -31.19
N ALA A 725 -21.53 -14.49 -31.75
CA ALA A 725 -20.23 -14.05 -32.23
C ALA A 725 -20.32 -13.50 -33.67
N HIS A 726 -19.80 -12.30 -33.87
CA HIS A 726 -19.72 -11.61 -35.16
C HIS A 726 -18.27 -11.44 -35.57
N ALA A 727 -17.87 -12.07 -36.66
CA ALA A 727 -16.52 -11.92 -37.22
C ALA A 727 -16.26 -10.45 -37.59
N LEU A 728 -15.12 -9.94 -37.14
CA LEU A 728 -14.60 -8.65 -37.57
C LEU A 728 -13.83 -8.83 -38.90
N PRO A 729 -13.82 -7.82 -39.79
CA PRO A 729 -12.92 -7.84 -40.94
C PRO A 729 -11.48 -7.80 -40.44
N GLU A 730 -10.57 -8.16 -41.34
CA GLU A 730 -9.16 -7.95 -41.10
C GLU A 730 -8.88 -6.45 -40.96
N TYR A 731 -8.35 -6.03 -39.81
CA TYR A 731 -8.09 -4.63 -39.49
C TYR A 731 -6.69 -4.46 -38.88
N GLY A 732 -6.14 -3.26 -39.05
CA GLY A 732 -4.83 -2.86 -38.53
C GLY A 732 -4.86 -1.49 -37.87
N TYR A 733 -3.69 -1.06 -37.41
CA TYR A 733 -3.50 0.11 -36.56
C TYR A 733 -2.56 1.05 -37.29
N ALA A 734 -2.92 2.32 -37.41
CA ALA A 734 -1.95 3.30 -37.87
C ALA A 734 -0.81 3.52 -36.85
N THR A 735 -1.01 3.03 -35.63
CA THR A 735 -0.12 3.14 -34.46
C THR A 735 0.47 1.82 -33.98
N LEU A 736 0.53 0.82 -34.88
CA LEU A 736 1.21 -0.48 -34.83
C LEU A 736 1.70 -0.99 -33.45
N TYR A 737 2.68 -0.33 -32.85
CA TYR A 737 3.35 -0.72 -31.60
C TYR A 737 2.48 -0.62 -30.34
N ASP A 738 1.35 0.09 -30.39
CA ASP A 738 0.42 0.17 -29.28
C ASP A 738 -0.47 -1.06 -29.14
N GLY A 739 -0.73 -1.82 -30.21
CA GLY A 739 -1.79 -2.84 -30.21
C GLY A 739 -1.69 -4.01 -31.19
N GLU A 740 -0.88 -3.93 -32.26
CA GLU A 740 -1.06 -4.84 -33.41
C GLU A 740 -0.27 -6.17 -33.33
N LEU A 741 0.54 -6.41 -32.29
CA LEU A 741 1.36 -7.63 -32.21
C LEU A 741 0.49 -8.90 -32.23
N ASN A 742 0.84 -9.84 -33.10
CA ASN A 742 0.23 -11.17 -33.15
C ASN A 742 1.18 -12.20 -32.57
N ILE A 743 0.77 -12.92 -31.54
CA ILE A 743 1.62 -13.84 -30.79
C ILE A 743 0.81 -15.00 -30.20
N SER A 744 1.41 -16.19 -30.13
CA SER A 744 0.79 -17.34 -29.47
C SER A 744 1.09 -17.38 -27.97
N SER A 745 0.22 -17.99 -27.16
CA SER A 745 0.42 -18.12 -25.71
C SER A 745 1.74 -18.83 -25.37
N ARG A 746 2.11 -19.84 -26.16
CA ARG A 746 3.41 -20.53 -26.03
C ARG A 746 4.63 -19.65 -26.33
N ASP A 747 4.53 -18.72 -27.27
CA ASP A 747 5.65 -17.85 -27.57
C ASP A 747 5.75 -16.71 -26.55
N LEU A 748 4.61 -16.15 -26.15
CA LEU A 748 4.54 -15.13 -25.10
C LEU A 748 5.08 -15.66 -23.76
N SER A 749 4.85 -16.94 -23.46
CA SER A 749 5.36 -17.55 -22.22
C SER A 749 6.88 -17.62 -22.16
N LYS A 750 7.57 -17.74 -23.31
CA LYS A 750 9.03 -17.69 -23.39
C LYS A 750 9.56 -16.29 -23.08
N LEU A 751 8.91 -15.26 -23.62
CA LEU A 751 9.28 -13.87 -23.35
C LEU A 751 9.05 -13.52 -21.89
N LEU A 752 7.88 -13.85 -21.34
CA LEU A 752 7.57 -13.59 -19.93
C LEU A 752 8.54 -14.33 -19.00
N ALA A 753 8.83 -15.61 -19.28
CA ALA A 753 9.82 -16.38 -18.53
C ALA A 753 11.23 -15.80 -18.67
N ALA A 754 11.61 -15.27 -19.85
CA ALA A 754 12.88 -14.60 -20.03
C ALA A 754 12.99 -13.37 -19.13
N VAL A 755 11.99 -12.47 -19.16
CA VAL A 755 11.94 -11.26 -18.32
C VAL A 755 11.98 -11.62 -16.84
N ALA A 756 11.13 -12.55 -16.40
CA ALA A 756 11.10 -13.03 -15.02
C ALA A 756 12.44 -13.63 -14.56
N ASN A 757 13.18 -14.26 -15.47
CA ASN A 757 14.50 -14.83 -15.23
C ASN A 757 15.63 -13.90 -15.70
N GLN A 758 15.52 -12.62 -15.36
CA GLN A 758 16.58 -11.61 -15.57
C GLN A 758 17.07 -11.51 -17.02
N GLY A 759 16.15 -11.67 -17.97
CA GLY A 759 16.34 -11.52 -19.40
C GLY A 759 16.89 -12.76 -20.11
N SER A 760 16.83 -13.93 -19.46
CA SER A 760 17.34 -15.20 -20.00
C SER A 760 16.29 -16.29 -20.04
N TYR A 761 16.16 -16.98 -21.16
CA TYR A 761 15.32 -18.16 -21.29
C TYR A 761 16.08 -19.30 -21.96
N GLN A 762 16.18 -20.45 -21.26
CA GLN A 762 16.89 -21.64 -21.73
C GLN A 762 18.32 -21.38 -22.23
N GLY A 763 19.02 -20.43 -21.61
CA GLY A 763 20.39 -20.04 -21.94
C GLY A 763 20.51 -18.99 -23.06
N THR A 764 19.41 -18.56 -23.67
CA THR A 764 19.38 -17.41 -24.57
C THR A 764 19.14 -16.13 -23.76
N GLN A 765 20.10 -15.20 -23.80
CA GLN A 765 19.97 -13.87 -23.20
C GLN A 765 19.38 -12.88 -24.22
N ILE A 766 18.35 -12.14 -23.84
CA ILE A 766 17.78 -11.03 -24.63
C ILE A 766 17.94 -9.65 -23.98
N LEU A 767 18.12 -9.58 -22.67
CA LEU A 767 18.41 -8.36 -21.89
C LEU A 767 19.29 -8.72 -20.71
N ASN A 768 20.19 -7.87 -20.23
CA ASN A 768 20.88 -8.15 -18.98
C ASN A 768 20.01 -7.87 -17.74
N ALA A 769 20.45 -8.34 -16.56
CA ALA A 769 19.67 -8.24 -15.32
C ALA A 769 19.38 -6.78 -14.90
N GLU A 770 20.31 -5.86 -15.14
CA GLU A 770 20.14 -4.43 -14.81
C GLU A 770 19.10 -3.78 -15.73
N SER A 771 19.11 -4.14 -17.02
CA SER A 771 18.15 -3.65 -18.01
C SER A 771 16.76 -4.23 -17.76
N VAL A 772 16.66 -5.48 -17.27
CA VAL A 772 15.39 -6.01 -16.77
C VAL A 772 14.94 -5.23 -15.55
N LYS A 773 15.81 -4.97 -14.56
CA LYS A 773 15.46 -4.17 -13.39
C LYS A 773 14.89 -2.80 -13.78
N GLN A 774 15.44 -2.15 -14.80
CA GLN A 774 14.89 -0.89 -15.35
C GLN A 774 13.61 -1.08 -16.18
N LEU A 775 13.50 -2.17 -16.95
CA LEU A 775 12.30 -2.49 -17.74
C LEU A 775 11.06 -2.58 -16.86
N ILE A 776 11.16 -3.31 -15.76
CA ILE A 776 10.03 -3.56 -14.88
C ILE A 776 10.00 -2.56 -13.71
N GLY A 777 11.12 -2.17 -13.09
CA GLY A 777 11.10 -1.27 -11.92
C GLY A 777 10.59 0.15 -12.22
N ALA A 778 10.06 0.83 -11.19
CA ALA A 778 9.54 2.19 -11.28
C ALA A 778 10.53 3.14 -11.99
N GLN A 779 10.04 3.82 -13.03
CA GLN A 779 10.82 4.76 -13.85
C GLN A 779 10.42 6.22 -13.61
N SER A 780 9.52 6.48 -12.66
CA SER A 780 8.96 7.80 -12.37
C SER A 780 8.46 7.86 -10.93
N ASP A 781 8.67 9.00 -10.26
CA ASP A 781 8.12 9.29 -8.92
C ASP A 781 6.68 9.84 -9.00
N VAL A 782 6.19 10.10 -10.22
CA VAL A 782 4.78 10.46 -10.46
C VAL A 782 3.90 9.35 -9.93
N PHE A 783 3.04 9.74 -9.01
CA PHE A 783 2.11 8.85 -8.36
C PHE A 783 1.15 8.19 -9.35
N ASN A 784 0.93 6.89 -9.21
CA ASN A 784 0.06 6.10 -10.08
C ASN A 784 -0.53 4.91 -9.30
N ILE A 785 -1.84 4.92 -9.07
CA ILE A 785 -2.58 3.77 -8.52
C ILE A 785 -3.34 3.01 -9.62
N PRO A 786 -3.44 1.68 -9.51
CA PRO A 786 -2.82 0.83 -8.50
C PRO A 786 -1.41 0.38 -8.90
N TYR A 787 -0.76 1.12 -9.82
CA TYR A 787 0.38 0.59 -10.54
C TYR A 787 1.66 1.40 -10.44
N GLN A 788 2.80 0.76 -10.22
CA GLN A 788 4.06 1.37 -10.64
C GLN A 788 4.28 1.14 -12.13
N GLN A 789 4.88 2.12 -12.82
CA GLN A 789 5.20 2.03 -14.25
C GLN A 789 6.70 1.82 -14.45
N GLY A 790 7.04 0.73 -15.11
CA GLY A 790 8.31 0.52 -15.80
C GLY A 790 8.27 1.11 -17.21
N VAL A 791 9.01 0.50 -18.14
CA VAL A 791 9.02 0.88 -19.56
C VAL A 791 7.92 0.13 -20.31
N PHE A 792 6.68 0.65 -20.28
CA PHE A 792 5.46 -0.01 -20.74
C PHE A 792 5.11 -1.32 -20.02
N TRP A 793 5.64 -1.52 -18.82
CA TRP A 793 5.25 -2.61 -17.93
C TRP A 793 4.65 -1.99 -16.68
N TYR A 794 3.59 -2.58 -16.14
CA TYR A 794 3.02 -2.12 -14.89
C TYR A 794 3.22 -3.15 -13.78
N TRP A 795 3.29 -2.69 -12.53
CA TRP A 795 3.30 -3.51 -11.33
C TRP A 795 2.05 -3.28 -10.52
N ASP A 796 1.46 -4.31 -9.95
CA ASP A 796 0.45 -4.23 -8.91
C ASP A 796 0.87 -5.17 -7.78
N GLY A 797 1.37 -4.59 -6.70
CA GLY A 797 2.08 -5.36 -5.69
C GLY A 797 3.26 -6.14 -6.30
N ALA A 798 3.40 -7.42 -5.98
CA ALA A 798 4.44 -8.28 -6.56
C ALA A 798 4.16 -8.72 -8.01
N PHE A 799 3.01 -8.38 -8.59
CA PHE A 799 2.65 -8.76 -9.96
C PHE A 799 3.15 -7.73 -10.95
N PHE A 800 3.97 -8.13 -11.92
CA PHE A 800 4.30 -7.29 -13.07
C PHE A 800 3.76 -7.89 -14.36
N GLY A 801 3.46 -7.04 -15.34
CA GLY A 801 2.93 -7.53 -16.62
C GLY A 801 2.28 -6.46 -17.48
N HIS A 802 1.36 -6.92 -18.32
CA HIS A 802 0.47 -6.08 -19.09
C HIS A 802 -0.83 -6.85 -19.47
N ASN A 803 -1.93 -6.13 -19.65
CA ASN A 803 -3.18 -6.66 -20.20
C ASN A 803 -3.44 -6.10 -21.61
N GLY A 804 -4.49 -6.55 -22.28
CA GLY A 804 -4.81 -6.05 -23.60
C GLY A 804 -6.30 -6.20 -23.90
N GLY A 805 -6.90 -5.15 -24.45
CA GLY A 805 -8.26 -5.16 -24.98
C GLY A 805 -8.30 -4.35 -26.25
N ASP A 806 -8.91 -4.91 -27.29
CA ASP A 806 -9.17 -4.28 -28.57
C ASP A 806 -10.41 -4.93 -29.21
N PRO A 807 -11.00 -4.35 -30.27
CA PRO A 807 -12.13 -4.98 -30.95
C PRO A 807 -11.86 -6.45 -31.31
N GLY A 808 -12.64 -7.35 -30.70
CA GLY A 808 -12.51 -8.80 -30.87
C GLY A 808 -11.34 -9.47 -30.16
N THR A 809 -10.71 -8.84 -29.18
CA THR A 809 -9.54 -9.36 -28.44
C THR A 809 -9.63 -9.06 -26.95
N ASN A 810 -9.29 -10.05 -26.11
CA ASN A 810 -8.84 -9.84 -24.73
C ASN A 810 -7.55 -10.62 -24.48
N ALA A 811 -6.62 -10.02 -23.72
CA ALA A 811 -5.35 -10.63 -23.39
C ALA A 811 -4.90 -10.27 -21.96
N LEU A 812 -4.17 -11.19 -21.34
CA LEU A 812 -3.54 -11.04 -20.03
C LEU A 812 -2.16 -11.68 -20.07
N MET A 813 -1.16 -10.97 -19.54
CA MET A 813 0.18 -11.47 -19.26
C MET A 813 0.64 -10.87 -17.93
N ILE A 814 0.76 -11.69 -16.89
CA ILE A 814 1.20 -11.24 -15.57
C ILE A 814 2.14 -12.27 -14.94
N TYR A 815 3.02 -11.82 -14.06
CA TYR A 815 3.94 -12.65 -13.29
C TYR A 815 4.11 -12.09 -11.89
N ASN A 816 3.94 -12.93 -10.87
CA ASN A 816 4.22 -12.59 -9.48
C ASN A 816 5.68 -12.90 -9.16
N ALA A 817 6.47 -11.87 -8.87
CA ALA A 817 7.90 -11.99 -8.61
C ALA A 817 8.23 -12.78 -7.33
N LEU A 818 7.36 -12.72 -6.32
CA LEU A 818 7.58 -13.37 -5.02
C LEU A 818 7.23 -14.86 -5.07
N THR A 819 6.04 -15.21 -5.57
CA THR A 819 5.61 -16.60 -5.74
C THR A 819 6.16 -17.26 -7.01
N LYS A 820 6.87 -16.48 -7.84
CA LYS A 820 7.48 -16.89 -9.11
C LYS A 820 6.50 -17.55 -10.07
N THR A 821 5.31 -17.00 -10.17
CA THR A 821 4.20 -17.61 -10.91
C THR A 821 3.64 -16.65 -11.95
N GLY A 822 3.59 -17.09 -13.21
CA GLY A 822 3.06 -16.32 -14.34
C GLY A 822 1.79 -16.92 -14.94
N VAL A 823 0.91 -16.06 -15.43
CA VAL A 823 -0.33 -16.41 -16.11
C VAL A 823 -0.42 -15.67 -17.44
N ILE A 824 -0.70 -16.40 -18.50
CA ILE A 824 -1.02 -15.87 -19.83
C ILE A 824 -2.40 -16.36 -20.25
N MET A 825 -3.20 -15.48 -20.81
CA MET A 825 -4.51 -15.79 -21.36
C MET A 825 -4.78 -14.92 -22.59
N LEU A 826 -5.06 -15.54 -23.73
CA LEU A 826 -5.34 -14.88 -24.99
C LEU A 826 -6.70 -15.35 -25.52
N THR A 827 -7.59 -14.42 -25.90
CA THR A 827 -8.87 -14.72 -26.54
C THR A 827 -8.98 -14.02 -27.89
N ASN A 828 -9.77 -14.59 -28.80
CA ASN A 828 -10.17 -13.92 -30.04
C ASN A 828 -11.63 -13.46 -29.98
N GLY A 829 -12.06 -13.01 -28.80
CA GLY A 829 -13.37 -12.43 -28.62
C GLY A 829 -13.49 -11.50 -27.43
N GLU A 830 -14.43 -10.55 -27.54
CA GLU A 830 -14.81 -9.60 -26.49
C GLU A 830 -16.29 -9.26 -26.56
N ASP A 831 -16.84 -8.69 -25.48
CA ASP A 831 -18.24 -8.28 -25.36
C ASP A 831 -18.41 -6.88 -24.75
N PHE A 832 -17.35 -6.05 -24.77
CA PHE A 832 -17.37 -4.68 -24.23
C PHE A 832 -17.78 -3.63 -25.28
N ILE A 833 -17.73 -3.93 -26.58
CA ILE A 833 -18.16 -2.99 -27.63
C ILE A 833 -19.68 -3.06 -27.89
N ARG A 834 -20.25 -4.27 -27.93
CA ARG A 834 -21.67 -4.50 -28.29
C ARG A 834 -22.39 -5.49 -27.37
N GLY A 835 -21.73 -5.96 -26.32
CA GLY A 835 -22.25 -7.00 -25.44
C GLY A 835 -22.63 -6.46 -24.07
N LYS A 836 -22.62 -7.36 -23.08
CA LYS A 836 -23.05 -7.09 -21.69
C LYS A 836 -21.89 -7.09 -20.68
N GLU A 837 -20.65 -7.12 -21.16
CA GLU A 837 -19.44 -7.21 -20.33
C GLU A 837 -19.44 -8.40 -19.34
N ILE A 838 -20.06 -9.50 -19.74
CA ILE A 838 -20.13 -10.73 -18.94
C ILE A 838 -18.87 -11.58 -19.06
N ILE A 839 -18.04 -11.39 -20.09
CA ILE A 839 -16.82 -12.20 -20.31
C ILE A 839 -15.79 -11.94 -19.20
N GLN A 840 -15.54 -10.67 -18.87
CA GLN A 840 -14.42 -10.29 -17.99
C GLN A 840 -14.47 -10.96 -16.60
N PRO A 841 -15.62 -11.06 -15.91
CA PRO A 841 -15.72 -11.82 -14.67
C PRO A 841 -15.32 -13.30 -14.78
N TYR A 842 -15.65 -13.98 -15.89
CA TYR A 842 -15.22 -15.37 -16.11
C TYR A 842 -13.72 -15.48 -16.36
N LEU A 843 -13.14 -14.54 -17.12
CA LEU A 843 -11.69 -14.50 -17.34
C LEU A 843 -10.93 -14.22 -16.03
N ASN A 844 -11.46 -13.35 -15.16
CA ASN A 844 -10.87 -13.08 -13.84
C ASN A 844 -10.84 -14.32 -12.96
N ASN A 845 -11.96 -15.06 -12.88
CA ASN A 845 -12.04 -16.31 -12.13
C ASN A 845 -11.06 -17.37 -12.67
N LEU A 846 -10.98 -17.50 -14.00
CA LEU A 846 -10.05 -18.43 -14.62
C LEU A 846 -8.58 -18.02 -14.39
N ALA A 847 -8.26 -16.73 -14.43
CA ALA A 847 -6.92 -16.23 -14.13
C ALA A 847 -6.51 -16.56 -12.68
N ALA A 848 -7.44 -16.44 -11.72
CA ALA A 848 -7.23 -16.83 -10.34
C ALA A 848 -6.97 -18.35 -10.19
N ASP A 849 -7.70 -19.18 -10.94
CA ASP A 849 -7.47 -20.64 -10.97
C ASP A 849 -6.11 -21.00 -11.56
N LEU A 850 -5.72 -20.33 -12.66
CA LEU A 850 -4.42 -20.51 -13.33
C LEU A 850 -3.27 -20.09 -12.40
N TYR A 851 -3.41 -18.95 -11.72
CA TYR A 851 -2.42 -18.46 -10.77
C TYR A 851 -2.23 -19.44 -9.60
N ARG A 852 -3.32 -19.84 -8.93
CA ARG A 852 -3.25 -20.83 -7.83
C ARG A 852 -2.63 -22.15 -8.28
N PHE A 853 -2.97 -22.62 -9.49
CA PHE A 853 -2.33 -23.81 -10.05
C PHE A 853 -0.81 -23.63 -10.10
N GLY A 854 -0.32 -22.50 -10.64
CA GLY A 854 1.11 -22.22 -10.71
C GLY A 854 1.79 -22.13 -9.34
N VAL A 855 1.17 -21.44 -8.38
CA VAL A 855 1.69 -21.28 -7.01
C VAL A 855 1.99 -22.64 -6.34
N GLN A 856 1.24 -23.67 -6.68
CA GLN A 856 1.35 -25.01 -6.07
C GLN A 856 2.42 -25.89 -6.72
N HIS A 857 2.97 -25.49 -7.87
CA HIS A 857 4.01 -26.24 -8.57
C HIS A 857 5.41 -25.87 -8.04
N LYS A 858 6.34 -26.82 -8.14
CA LYS A 858 7.74 -26.69 -7.73
C LYS A 858 8.71 -26.85 -8.89
#